data_AF-Q0CM84-F1
#
_entry.id   AF-Q0CM84-F1
#
_cell.length_a   1.000
_cell.length_b   1.000
_cell.length_c   1.000
_cell.angle_alpha   90.00
_cell.angle_beta   90.00
_cell.angle_gamma   90.00
#
_symmetry.space_group_name_H-M   'P 1'
#
loop_
_entity.id
_entity.type
_entity.pdbx_description
1 polymer ?
#
loop_
_entity_poly.entity_id
_entity_poly.type
_entity_poly.pdbx_seq_one_letter_code
_entity_poly.pdbx_strand_id
1 'polypeptide(L)'
;MEWHPQDDQLRQLAFCLRDSLNGMDRMAQRQAEQMLVQATSSPDYVNYITYLFCTPQVPPVVGMDEETYGVVRVAAAMNLKTKIRLAYTTIPPPCLSYIRSATIIVLRDTNKQVSNSAGSIITELVQQAGLLAWPEVLHELLTLVDNTPGDVPALAQEAAMSALAKVCEDNSKILERDYQGQCPLDVLIPKLLEFTSNPSSKVRTMALSTIHIFLPRRPHALVASMDLFLSQLFQMANDSNTEVRRTVCQTFAQLVDFAPEKLIPHMEGLVNYIIMQQQNREDPELALDAAEFWLGAGEQARLQQALAPHMPKIVPVLLQSMVYDEDDAIRLAGEGDDAELEDRAEDLKPQFAKSKGARLDTSKPEDQANGNAPAEANDDDLSEGEIEDSEFGDDPEDEWTLRKCSAAALDVFSNVYHQPIFEIILPYLKETLRHEQWPQREAAVLTLGAVADGCMDAVTPHLPELVPYLISLLNDAQPVVRQITCWCLGRYSEWASHLSDPAERARFFEPMMEGILRRMLDGNKKVQEAAASAFASLEEKSDANLIPYCEPILRQFVQCFGKYKDRNMYILYDCVQTLAECVMQELAQPHLVDILMPALIDRYNKVADQSRELFPLLECLGYIAAAYGDAFAPFAQPLFQRCIKIIYENLQEYMASVNNQAIDEPDKDFLVTSLDLLSAIIQAIDPQKSGELVANSQPRFFDLLCFCMEDPNYEVRQSSYALLGDCAINIFPQLEAFIPQIMPTLVKQLDLDLIRDEDRHTGFSVLNNACWSCGEIAVNEKAQLSPYLEKLYERLCIIINNEEIIDSVNENAAMALGRLGICCSDQLAPRLGDYAGIFLKSMSRIDFTREKASAFLGFNQVVMKNPQAMESSLAEYFRAIASFPGKSLHQEDYRDIQSSFQQNYIRHLLVID
;
A
#
# COMPACT_ATOMS: atom_id res chain seq x y z
N MET A 1 9.56 -56.13 -1.05
CA MET A 1 8.20 -56.54 -0.67
C MET A 1 7.33 -55.34 -0.92
N GLU A 2 6.25 -55.48 -1.68
CA GLU A 2 5.25 -54.42 -1.83
C GLU A 2 4.56 -54.22 -0.46
N TRP A 3 4.40 -52.96 -0.06
CA TRP A 3 3.73 -52.60 1.19
C TRP A 3 2.22 -52.87 1.06
N HIS A 4 1.60 -53.41 2.11
CA HIS A 4 0.15 -53.64 2.18
C HIS A 4 -0.42 -53.09 3.49
N PRO A 5 -1.59 -52.43 3.46
CA PRO A 5 -2.22 -51.89 4.66
C PRO A 5 -2.68 -53.01 5.59
N GLN A 6 -2.56 -52.79 6.90
CA GLN A 6 -3.19 -53.64 7.91
C GLN A 6 -4.62 -53.16 8.18
N ASP A 7 -5.56 -54.10 8.14
CA ASP A 7 -7.00 -53.88 8.21
C ASP A 7 -7.44 -52.99 9.39
N ASP A 8 -6.98 -53.31 10.61
CA ASP A 8 -7.38 -52.56 11.82
C ASP A 8 -6.85 -51.12 11.82
N GLN A 9 -5.60 -50.92 11.38
CA GLN A 9 -4.96 -49.60 11.32
C GLN A 9 -5.57 -48.73 10.23
N LEU A 10 -5.85 -49.31 9.07
CA LEU A 10 -6.54 -48.65 7.96
C LEU A 10 -7.92 -48.17 8.37
N ARG A 11 -8.69 -49.04 9.04
CA ARG A 11 -10.01 -48.69 9.57
C ARG A 11 -9.90 -47.55 10.58
N GLN A 12 -9.05 -47.69 11.60
CA GLN A 12 -8.89 -46.68 12.65
C GLN A 12 -8.53 -45.30 12.06
N LEU A 13 -7.58 -45.25 11.12
CA LEU A 13 -7.17 -44.01 10.49
C LEU A 13 -8.30 -43.39 9.65
N ALA A 14 -9.07 -44.19 8.92
CA ALA A 14 -10.22 -43.70 8.15
C ALA A 14 -11.28 -43.02 9.04
N PHE A 15 -11.55 -43.57 10.24
CA PHE A 15 -12.46 -42.94 11.21
C PHE A 15 -11.89 -41.61 11.73
N CYS A 16 -10.60 -41.54 12.08
CA CYS A 16 -9.96 -40.30 12.52
C CYS A 16 -10.02 -39.21 11.44
N LEU A 17 -9.72 -39.55 10.18
CA LEU A 17 -9.75 -38.63 9.05
C LEU A 17 -11.15 -38.09 8.75
N ARG A 18 -12.18 -38.93 8.91
CA ARG A 18 -13.58 -38.49 8.81
C ARG A 18 -13.88 -37.46 9.91
N ASP A 19 -13.53 -37.78 11.15
CA ASP A 19 -13.87 -36.97 12.31
C ASP A 19 -13.09 -35.65 12.37
N SER A 20 -11.90 -35.57 11.75
CA SER A 20 -11.14 -34.31 11.67
C SER A 20 -11.82 -33.22 10.84
N LEU A 21 -12.73 -33.60 9.92
CA LEU A 21 -13.51 -32.66 9.11
C LEU A 21 -14.96 -32.48 9.62
N ASN A 22 -15.30 -33.05 10.79
CA ASN A 22 -16.65 -32.97 11.34
C ASN A 22 -16.87 -31.68 12.16
N GLY A 23 -17.35 -30.63 11.50
CA GLY A 23 -17.64 -29.34 12.14
C GLY A 23 -18.80 -29.34 13.16
N MET A 24 -19.60 -30.41 13.21
CA MET A 24 -20.75 -30.52 14.12
C MET A 24 -20.37 -31.06 15.50
N ASP A 25 -19.23 -31.75 15.62
CA ASP A 25 -18.74 -32.35 16.87
C ASP A 25 -17.29 -31.92 17.16
N ARG A 26 -17.16 -30.76 17.84
CA ARG A 26 -15.86 -30.21 18.22
C ARG A 26 -15.05 -31.12 19.16
N MET A 27 -15.70 -32.00 19.93
CA MET A 27 -14.97 -32.94 20.79
C MET A 27 -14.36 -34.07 19.98
N ALA A 28 -15.14 -34.66 19.05
CA ALA A 28 -14.62 -35.67 18.13
C ALA A 28 -13.50 -35.10 17.24
N GLN A 29 -13.65 -33.86 16.76
CA GLN A 29 -12.62 -33.18 15.96
C GLN A 29 -11.30 -33.03 16.73
N ARG A 30 -11.32 -32.47 17.95
CA ARG A 30 -10.10 -32.33 18.77
C ARG A 30 -9.45 -33.67 19.08
N GLN A 31 -10.26 -34.70 19.36
CA GLN A 31 -9.75 -36.04 19.61
C GLN A 31 -9.09 -36.64 18.35
N ALA A 32 -9.72 -36.47 17.19
CA ALA A 32 -9.17 -36.89 15.90
C ALA A 32 -7.86 -36.17 15.58
N GLU A 33 -7.77 -34.85 15.79
CA GLU A 33 -6.54 -34.07 15.60
C GLU A 33 -5.38 -34.60 16.46
N GLN A 34 -5.63 -34.83 17.76
CA GLN A 34 -4.62 -35.40 18.65
C GLN A 34 -4.16 -36.79 18.19
N MET A 35 -5.09 -37.64 17.75
CA MET A 35 -4.78 -38.97 17.23
C MET A 35 -4.00 -38.90 15.91
N LEU A 36 -4.32 -37.96 15.02
CA LEU A 36 -3.59 -37.74 13.77
C LEU A 36 -2.16 -37.25 14.03
N VAL A 37 -1.96 -36.33 14.97
CA VAL A 37 -0.62 -35.89 15.40
C VAL A 37 0.19 -37.08 15.90
N GLN A 38 -0.38 -37.94 16.74
CA GLN A 38 0.30 -39.17 17.18
C GLN A 38 0.62 -40.10 16.00
N ALA A 39 -0.32 -40.27 15.06
CA ALA A 39 -0.16 -41.13 13.90
C ALA A 39 1.00 -40.70 12.98
N THR A 40 1.33 -39.40 12.92
CA THR A 40 2.47 -38.90 12.12
C THR A 40 3.83 -39.47 12.53
N SER A 41 3.92 -40.04 13.74
CA SER A 41 5.11 -40.72 14.28
C SER A 41 5.33 -42.11 13.65
N SER A 42 4.29 -42.69 13.04
CA SER A 42 4.37 -44.01 12.40
C SER A 42 5.12 -43.93 11.07
N PRO A 43 6.09 -44.82 10.80
CA PRO A 43 6.83 -44.83 9.53
C PRO A 43 5.94 -45.16 8.33
N ASP A 44 4.81 -45.85 8.54
CA ASP A 44 3.85 -46.23 7.50
C ASP A 44 2.72 -45.22 7.31
N TYR A 45 2.66 -44.16 8.12
CA TYR A 45 1.56 -43.18 8.08
C TYR A 45 1.33 -42.63 6.67
N VAL A 46 2.42 -42.24 6.00
CA VAL A 46 2.38 -41.71 4.63
C VAL A 46 1.80 -42.73 3.65
N ASN A 47 2.15 -44.02 3.77
CA ASN A 47 1.61 -45.06 2.90
C ASN A 47 0.11 -45.28 3.14
N TYR A 48 -0.35 -45.25 4.40
CA TYR A 48 -1.78 -45.38 4.73
C TYR A 48 -2.63 -44.24 4.17
N ILE A 49 -2.23 -42.98 4.39
CA ILE A 49 -2.99 -41.84 3.86
C ILE A 49 -2.92 -41.78 2.33
N THR A 50 -1.79 -42.16 1.72
CA THR A 50 -1.67 -42.25 0.25
C THR A 50 -2.57 -43.35 -0.31
N TYR A 51 -2.63 -44.51 0.35
CA TYR A 51 -3.51 -45.62 -0.04
C TYR A 51 -4.99 -45.23 0.06
N LEU A 52 -5.42 -44.62 1.16
CA LEU A 52 -6.79 -44.13 1.31
C LEU A 52 -7.12 -43.10 0.22
N PHE A 53 -6.23 -42.13 0.00
CA PHE A 53 -6.38 -41.12 -1.04
C PHE A 53 -6.55 -41.73 -2.45
N CYS A 54 -5.73 -42.71 -2.83
CA CYS A 54 -5.70 -43.25 -4.19
C CYS A 54 -6.62 -44.44 -4.47
N THR A 55 -7.36 -44.93 -3.47
CA THR A 55 -8.27 -46.07 -3.64
C THR A 55 -9.70 -45.56 -3.85
N PRO A 56 -10.28 -45.68 -5.06
CA PRO A 56 -11.60 -45.12 -5.34
C PRO A 56 -12.75 -45.95 -4.76
N GLN A 57 -12.62 -47.27 -4.69
CA GLN A 57 -13.63 -48.14 -4.09
C GLN A 57 -13.45 -48.21 -2.56
N VAL A 58 -14.56 -48.19 -1.82
CA VAL A 58 -14.51 -48.33 -0.36
C VAL A 58 -13.91 -49.69 0.01
N PRO A 59 -12.78 -49.74 0.76
CA PRO A 59 -12.23 -51.00 1.23
C PRO A 59 -13.25 -51.70 2.15
N PRO A 60 -13.54 -53.00 1.97
CA PRO A 60 -14.56 -53.72 2.75
C PRO A 60 -14.38 -53.59 4.27
N VAL A 61 -13.13 -53.44 4.71
CA VAL A 61 -12.71 -53.33 6.12
C VAL A 61 -13.09 -51.98 6.74
N VAL A 62 -13.14 -50.92 5.94
CA VAL A 62 -13.49 -49.56 6.40
C VAL A 62 -14.98 -49.50 6.75
N GLY A 63 -15.83 -50.18 5.97
CA GLY A 63 -17.25 -50.35 6.25
C GLY A 63 -18.05 -49.04 6.22
N MET A 64 -17.69 -48.11 5.35
CA MET A 64 -18.36 -46.82 5.15
C MET A 64 -19.14 -46.81 3.82
N ASP A 65 -20.07 -45.87 3.66
CA ASP A 65 -20.68 -45.57 2.36
C ASP A 65 -19.73 -44.74 1.47
N GLU A 66 -20.03 -44.66 0.17
CA GLU A 66 -19.18 -43.98 -0.82
C GLU A 66 -19.04 -42.47 -0.56
N GLU A 67 -20.08 -41.80 -0.06
CA GLU A 67 -20.07 -40.35 0.21
C GLU A 67 -19.16 -40.04 1.40
N THR A 68 -19.36 -40.73 2.52
CA THR A 68 -18.50 -40.62 3.70
C THR A 68 -17.05 -40.99 3.37
N TYR A 69 -16.84 -42.01 2.56
CA TYR A 69 -15.50 -42.39 2.13
C TYR A 69 -14.84 -41.31 1.27
N GLY A 70 -15.60 -40.61 0.43
CA GLY A 70 -15.12 -39.42 -0.30
C GLY A 70 -14.50 -38.36 0.63
N VAL A 71 -15.15 -38.06 1.76
CA VAL A 71 -14.62 -37.13 2.78
C VAL A 71 -13.31 -37.63 3.37
N VAL A 72 -13.20 -38.93 3.68
CA VAL A 72 -11.95 -39.55 4.17
C VAL A 72 -10.82 -39.38 3.16
N ARG A 73 -11.10 -39.56 1.87
CA ARG A 73 -10.09 -39.41 0.80
C ARG A 73 -9.59 -37.96 0.68
N VAL A 74 -10.48 -36.98 0.83
CA VAL A 74 -10.11 -35.55 0.86
C VAL A 74 -9.29 -35.22 2.10
N ALA A 75 -9.71 -35.68 3.29
CA ALA A 75 -8.97 -35.50 4.54
C ALA A 75 -7.56 -36.15 4.47
N ALA A 76 -7.46 -37.33 3.85
CA ALA A 76 -6.18 -38.00 3.62
C ALA A 76 -5.26 -37.15 2.73
N ALA A 77 -5.80 -36.55 1.67
CA ALA A 77 -5.05 -35.67 0.78
C ALA A 77 -4.58 -34.38 1.48
N MET A 78 -5.43 -33.76 2.32
CA MET A 78 -5.05 -32.59 3.12
C MET A 78 -3.92 -32.90 4.09
N ASN A 79 -4.01 -34.02 4.81
CA ASN A 79 -2.95 -34.48 5.72
C ASN A 79 -1.65 -34.79 4.98
N LEU A 80 -1.75 -35.40 3.79
CA LEU A 80 -0.60 -35.69 2.95
C LEU A 80 0.09 -34.41 2.48
N LYS A 81 -0.68 -33.41 2.01
CA LYS A 81 -0.16 -32.08 1.65
C LYS A 81 0.54 -31.41 2.83
N THR A 82 -0.07 -31.39 4.01
CA THR A 82 0.53 -30.82 5.22
C THR A 82 1.83 -31.53 5.60
N LYS A 83 1.89 -32.87 5.49
CA LYS A 83 3.11 -33.63 5.78
C LYS A 83 4.24 -33.29 4.80
N ILE A 84 3.93 -33.13 3.52
CA ILE A 84 4.88 -32.71 2.49
C ILE A 84 5.40 -31.31 2.83
N ARG A 85 4.52 -30.34 3.10
CA ARG A 85 4.89 -28.96 3.42
C ARG A 85 5.80 -28.83 4.64
N LEU A 86 5.42 -29.46 5.75
CA LEU A 86 6.09 -29.26 7.04
C LEU A 86 7.31 -30.16 7.25
N ALA A 87 7.38 -31.30 6.55
CA ALA A 87 8.35 -32.34 6.86
C ALA A 87 8.79 -33.16 5.64
N TYR A 88 8.90 -32.54 4.46
CA TYR A 88 9.30 -33.18 3.20
C TYR A 88 10.52 -34.11 3.34
N THR A 89 11.58 -33.62 3.96
CA THR A 89 12.87 -34.34 4.14
C THR A 89 12.75 -35.59 5.01
N THR A 90 11.66 -35.72 5.77
CA THR A 90 11.39 -36.91 6.61
C THR A 90 10.72 -38.05 5.84
N ILE A 91 10.20 -37.78 4.64
CA ILE A 91 9.45 -38.77 3.85
C ILE A 91 10.43 -39.67 3.07
N PRO A 92 10.38 -41.01 3.24
CA PRO A 92 11.29 -41.91 2.52
C PRO A 92 11.11 -41.85 1.00
N PRO A 93 12.19 -41.98 0.20
CA PRO A 93 12.10 -41.95 -1.27
C PRO A 93 11.09 -42.94 -1.89
N PRO A 94 10.94 -44.20 -1.41
CA PRO A 94 9.89 -45.09 -1.92
C PRO A 94 8.47 -44.58 -1.69
N CYS A 95 8.23 -43.89 -0.57
CA CYS A 95 6.94 -43.26 -0.27
C CYS A 95 6.69 -42.08 -1.20
N LEU A 96 7.71 -41.26 -1.49
CA LEU A 96 7.61 -40.18 -2.48
C LEU A 96 7.25 -40.71 -3.87
N SER A 97 7.88 -41.80 -4.33
CA SER A 97 7.51 -42.45 -5.60
C SER A 97 6.05 -42.94 -5.58
N TYR A 98 5.59 -43.51 -4.47
CA TYR A 98 4.21 -43.95 -4.32
C TYR A 98 3.21 -42.80 -4.38
N ILE A 99 3.49 -41.68 -3.69
CA ILE A 99 2.66 -40.47 -3.73
C ILE A 99 2.54 -39.95 -5.17
N ARG A 100 3.66 -39.87 -5.90
CA ARG A 100 3.67 -39.39 -7.30
C ARG A 100 2.75 -40.25 -8.18
N SER A 101 2.96 -41.56 -8.19
CA SER A 101 2.10 -42.48 -8.96
C SER A 101 0.62 -42.41 -8.52
N ALA A 102 0.36 -42.32 -7.22
CA ALA A 102 -0.98 -42.19 -6.67
C ALA A 102 -1.69 -40.92 -7.17
N THR A 103 -1.01 -39.77 -7.13
CA THR A 103 -1.61 -38.49 -7.58
C THR A 103 -2.00 -38.50 -9.05
N ILE A 104 -1.15 -39.04 -9.94
CA ILE A 104 -1.46 -39.14 -11.38
C ILE A 104 -2.67 -40.04 -11.65
N ILE A 105 -2.81 -41.14 -10.89
CA ILE A 105 -3.99 -42.02 -10.98
C ILE A 105 -5.25 -41.28 -10.52
N VAL A 106 -5.17 -40.53 -9.41
CA VAL A 106 -6.30 -39.82 -8.81
C VAL A 106 -6.79 -38.64 -9.65
N LEU A 107 -5.98 -38.10 -10.57
CA LEU A 107 -6.49 -37.14 -11.56
C LEU A 107 -7.61 -37.72 -12.42
N ARG A 108 -7.70 -39.05 -12.56
CA ARG A 108 -8.79 -39.74 -13.27
C ARG A 108 -10.00 -40.07 -12.39
N ASP A 109 -10.04 -39.60 -11.14
CA ASP A 109 -11.11 -39.89 -10.20
C ASP A 109 -12.43 -39.23 -10.59
N THR A 110 -13.55 -39.89 -10.27
CA THR A 110 -14.90 -39.35 -10.53
C THR A 110 -15.30 -38.29 -9.51
N ASN A 111 -14.71 -38.29 -8.31
CA ASN A 111 -14.95 -37.28 -7.29
C ASN A 111 -14.05 -36.06 -7.53
N LYS A 112 -14.68 -34.93 -7.92
CA LYS A 112 -14.02 -33.66 -8.22
C LYS A 112 -13.18 -33.11 -7.06
N GLN A 113 -13.61 -33.28 -5.81
CA GLN A 113 -12.84 -32.78 -4.65
C GLN A 113 -11.55 -33.59 -4.48
N VAL A 114 -11.60 -34.89 -4.72
CA VAL A 114 -10.44 -35.77 -4.60
C VAL A 114 -9.45 -35.55 -5.75
N SER A 115 -9.93 -35.42 -7.00
CA SER A 115 -9.06 -35.09 -8.15
C SER A 115 -8.44 -33.69 -8.02
N ASN A 116 -9.17 -32.70 -7.52
CA ASN A 116 -8.62 -31.37 -7.21
C ASN A 116 -7.51 -31.42 -6.15
N SER A 117 -7.66 -32.29 -5.15
CA SER A 117 -6.66 -32.49 -4.09
C SER A 117 -5.38 -33.12 -4.64
N ALA A 118 -5.48 -33.98 -5.66
CA ALA A 118 -4.31 -34.52 -6.36
C ALA A 118 -3.46 -33.41 -6.97
N GLY A 119 -4.08 -32.44 -7.66
CA GLY A 119 -3.37 -31.28 -8.20
C GLY A 119 -2.63 -30.49 -7.12
N SER A 120 -3.27 -30.25 -5.97
CA SER A 120 -2.63 -29.53 -4.85
C SER A 120 -1.47 -30.28 -4.20
N ILE A 121 -1.48 -31.62 -4.20
CA ILE A 121 -0.33 -32.42 -3.75
C ILE A 121 0.80 -32.36 -4.76
N ILE A 122 0.50 -32.44 -6.06
CA ILE A 122 1.50 -32.32 -7.13
C ILE A 122 2.22 -30.97 -7.01
N THR A 123 1.48 -29.87 -6.88
CA THR A 123 2.05 -28.53 -6.71
C THR A 123 2.94 -28.41 -5.49
N GLU A 124 2.51 -28.92 -4.33
CA GLU A 124 3.32 -28.88 -3.10
C GLU A 124 4.59 -29.74 -3.22
N LEU A 125 4.54 -30.89 -3.90
CA LEU A 125 5.75 -31.70 -4.17
C LEU A 125 6.77 -30.93 -5.02
N VAL A 126 6.32 -30.24 -6.06
CA VAL A 126 7.19 -29.44 -6.93
C VAL A 126 7.77 -28.26 -6.15
N GLN A 127 6.97 -27.61 -5.30
CA GLN A 127 7.42 -26.49 -4.47
C GLN A 127 8.52 -26.88 -3.48
N GLN A 128 8.37 -28.02 -2.80
CA GLN A 128 9.36 -28.47 -1.80
C GLN A 128 10.64 -29.06 -2.43
N ALA A 129 10.51 -29.72 -3.58
CA ALA A 129 11.61 -30.54 -4.14
C ALA A 129 12.24 -29.98 -5.42
N GLY A 130 11.56 -29.03 -6.09
CA GLY A 130 11.87 -28.56 -7.43
C GLY A 130 11.50 -29.56 -8.54
N LEU A 131 11.48 -29.08 -9.78
CA LEU A 131 11.10 -29.89 -10.96
C LEU A 131 12.01 -31.10 -11.21
N LEU A 132 13.31 -30.99 -10.92
CA LEU A 132 14.27 -32.07 -11.14
C LEU A 132 14.05 -33.28 -10.23
N ALA A 133 13.31 -33.12 -9.14
CA ALA A 133 12.94 -34.23 -8.28
C ALA A 133 11.85 -35.11 -8.90
N TRP A 134 11.04 -34.57 -9.82
CA TRP A 134 10.02 -35.27 -10.60
C TRP A 134 9.99 -34.74 -12.05
N PRO A 135 10.99 -35.09 -12.88
CA PRO A 135 11.15 -34.53 -14.22
C PRO A 135 9.97 -34.80 -15.17
N GLU A 136 9.26 -35.89 -14.97
CA GLU A 136 8.18 -36.35 -15.86
C GLU A 136 6.84 -35.64 -15.61
N VAL A 137 6.67 -34.93 -14.48
CA VAL A 137 5.37 -34.41 -14.03
C VAL A 137 4.66 -33.55 -15.06
N LEU A 138 5.40 -32.63 -15.70
CA LEU A 138 4.83 -31.73 -16.71
C LEU A 138 4.39 -32.53 -17.94
N HIS A 139 5.20 -33.50 -18.38
CA HIS A 139 4.86 -34.34 -19.52
C HIS A 139 3.64 -35.23 -19.25
N GLU A 140 3.54 -35.80 -18.04
CA GLU A 140 2.39 -36.61 -17.62
C GLU A 140 1.10 -35.79 -17.61
N LEU A 141 1.13 -34.58 -17.04
CA LEU A 141 -0.02 -33.66 -17.02
C LEU A 141 -0.42 -33.24 -18.44
N LEU A 142 0.54 -32.82 -19.26
CA LEU A 142 0.28 -32.44 -20.66
C LEU A 142 -0.35 -33.58 -21.46
N THR A 143 0.12 -34.81 -21.28
CA THR A 143 -0.41 -35.99 -21.98
C THR A 143 -1.85 -36.29 -21.58
N LEU A 144 -2.19 -36.12 -20.29
CA LEU A 144 -3.56 -36.29 -19.81
C LEU A 144 -4.52 -35.24 -20.39
N VAL A 145 -4.07 -34.00 -20.55
CA VAL A 145 -4.89 -32.93 -21.14
C VAL A 145 -5.03 -33.10 -22.66
N ASP A 146 -3.93 -33.40 -23.36
CA ASP A 146 -3.90 -33.59 -24.82
C ASP A 146 -4.80 -34.75 -25.27
N ASN A 147 -4.84 -35.82 -24.47
CA ASN A 147 -5.67 -37.00 -24.71
C ASN A 147 -5.54 -37.54 -26.15
N THR A 148 -4.32 -37.55 -26.70
CA THR A 148 -4.04 -38.10 -28.03
C THR A 148 -4.64 -39.51 -28.25
N PRO A 149 -4.64 -40.42 -27.26
CA PRO A 149 -5.24 -41.75 -27.41
C PRO A 149 -6.78 -41.78 -27.38
N GLY A 150 -7.43 -40.71 -26.91
CA GLY A 150 -8.88 -40.60 -26.80
C GLY A 150 -9.50 -41.41 -25.65
N ASP A 151 -8.70 -41.93 -24.72
CA ASP A 151 -9.15 -42.77 -23.60
C ASP A 151 -9.35 -42.00 -22.28
N VAL A 152 -8.94 -40.73 -22.21
CA VAL A 152 -9.04 -39.89 -21.01
C VAL A 152 -10.42 -39.21 -20.92
N PRO A 153 -11.21 -39.44 -19.86
CA PRO A 153 -12.49 -38.77 -19.65
C PRO A 153 -12.34 -37.24 -19.59
N ALA A 154 -13.38 -36.49 -20.00
CA ALA A 154 -13.35 -35.03 -19.96
C ALA A 154 -13.03 -34.46 -18.57
N LEU A 155 -13.60 -35.06 -17.50
CA LEU A 155 -13.32 -34.67 -16.12
C LEU A 155 -11.84 -34.86 -15.73
N ALA A 156 -11.18 -35.86 -16.29
CA ALA A 156 -9.77 -36.13 -16.04
C ALA A 156 -8.86 -35.16 -16.81
N GLN A 157 -9.25 -34.75 -18.03
CA GLN A 157 -8.59 -33.66 -18.74
C GLN A 157 -8.72 -32.34 -17.96
N GLU A 158 -9.92 -32.04 -17.43
CA GLU A 158 -10.14 -30.86 -16.58
C GLU A 158 -9.29 -30.89 -15.31
N ALA A 159 -9.23 -32.04 -14.61
CA ALA A 159 -8.41 -32.18 -13.41
C ALA A 159 -6.91 -32.05 -13.70
N ALA A 160 -6.42 -32.64 -14.79
CA ALA A 160 -5.03 -32.52 -15.22
C ALA A 160 -4.66 -31.07 -15.59
N MET A 161 -5.55 -30.37 -16.31
CA MET A 161 -5.35 -28.96 -16.64
C MET A 161 -5.38 -28.07 -15.40
N SER A 162 -6.28 -28.34 -14.44
CA SER A 162 -6.29 -27.64 -13.15
C SER A 162 -5.01 -27.85 -12.34
N ALA A 163 -4.48 -29.09 -12.33
CA ALA A 163 -3.20 -29.38 -11.70
C ALA A 163 -2.05 -28.64 -12.39
N LEU A 164 -2.04 -28.60 -13.73
CA LEU A 164 -1.04 -27.87 -14.50
C LEU A 164 -1.08 -26.37 -14.18
N ALA A 165 -2.27 -25.76 -14.15
CA ALA A 165 -2.46 -24.35 -13.80
C ALA A 165 -1.88 -24.03 -12.41
N LYS A 166 -2.21 -24.83 -11.39
CA LYS A 166 -1.67 -24.66 -10.02
C LYS A 166 -0.14 -24.80 -9.97
N VAL A 167 0.42 -25.74 -10.73
CA VAL A 167 1.89 -25.87 -10.83
C VAL A 167 2.50 -24.62 -11.43
N CYS A 168 1.89 -24.08 -12.50
CA CYS A 168 2.33 -22.85 -13.15
C CYS A 168 2.24 -21.62 -12.24
N GLU A 169 1.16 -21.48 -11.48
CA GLU A 169 0.92 -20.40 -10.52
C GLU A 169 1.96 -20.41 -9.39
N ASP A 170 2.01 -21.49 -8.61
CA ASP A 170 2.83 -21.58 -7.39
C ASP A 170 4.33 -21.73 -7.69
N ASN A 171 4.71 -22.18 -8.90
CA ASN A 171 6.10 -22.49 -9.26
C ASN A 171 6.60 -21.75 -10.51
N SER A 172 5.95 -20.64 -10.88
CA SER A 172 6.28 -19.80 -12.05
C SER A 172 7.79 -19.50 -12.20
N LYS A 173 8.46 -19.09 -11.11
CA LYS A 173 9.93 -18.79 -11.12
C LYS A 173 10.80 -20.00 -11.44
N ILE A 174 10.35 -21.20 -11.07
CA ILE A 174 11.08 -22.45 -11.31
C ILE A 174 10.95 -22.81 -12.80
N LEU A 175 9.79 -22.57 -13.40
CA LEU A 175 9.50 -22.89 -14.80
C LEU A 175 10.24 -22.03 -15.82
N GLU A 176 10.70 -20.83 -15.43
CA GLU A 176 11.49 -19.93 -16.28
C GLU A 176 12.98 -20.26 -16.32
N ARG A 177 13.46 -21.12 -15.41
CA ARG A 177 14.89 -21.44 -15.33
C ARG A 177 15.31 -22.32 -16.48
N ASP A 178 16.54 -22.09 -16.93
CA ASP A 178 17.22 -23.00 -17.85
C ASP A 178 17.66 -24.27 -17.11
N TYR A 179 17.27 -25.42 -17.65
CA TYR A 179 17.71 -26.74 -17.20
C TYR A 179 18.49 -27.40 -18.33
N GLN A 180 19.81 -27.23 -18.33
CA GLN A 180 20.73 -27.84 -19.31
C GLN A 180 20.43 -27.44 -20.77
N GLY A 181 20.08 -26.17 -20.98
CA GLY A 181 19.73 -25.61 -22.30
C GLY A 181 18.27 -25.79 -22.69
N GLN A 182 17.41 -26.21 -21.75
CA GLN A 182 15.96 -26.36 -21.96
C GLN A 182 15.19 -25.57 -20.91
N CYS A 183 14.32 -24.67 -21.35
CA CYS A 183 13.37 -24.00 -20.48
C CYS A 183 12.00 -24.70 -20.55
N PRO A 184 11.38 -25.11 -19.43
CA PRO A 184 10.06 -25.72 -19.42
C PRO A 184 8.99 -24.91 -20.17
N LEU A 185 9.07 -23.58 -20.12
CA LEU A 185 8.12 -22.70 -20.81
C LEU A 185 8.19 -22.80 -22.34
N ASP A 186 9.32 -23.20 -22.92
CA ASP A 186 9.45 -23.40 -24.38
C ASP A 186 8.55 -24.53 -24.89
N VAL A 187 8.14 -25.46 -24.01
CA VAL A 187 7.22 -26.55 -24.32
C VAL A 187 5.81 -26.26 -23.78
N LEU A 188 5.71 -25.70 -22.57
CA LEU A 188 4.43 -25.45 -21.93
C LEU A 188 3.59 -24.41 -22.68
N ILE A 189 4.18 -23.28 -23.08
CA ILE A 189 3.42 -22.20 -23.73
C ILE A 189 2.77 -22.68 -25.04
N PRO A 190 3.49 -23.31 -26.00
CA PRO A 190 2.86 -23.85 -27.21
C PRO A 190 1.74 -24.86 -26.91
N LYS A 191 1.90 -25.71 -25.88
CA LYS A 191 0.87 -26.70 -25.52
C LYS A 191 -0.36 -26.07 -24.89
N LEU A 192 -0.19 -25.08 -24.02
CA LEU A 192 -1.30 -24.30 -23.47
C LEU A 192 -2.08 -23.59 -24.57
N LEU A 193 -1.38 -23.04 -25.56
CA LEU A 193 -1.99 -22.47 -26.76
C LEU A 193 -2.81 -23.53 -27.51
N GLU A 194 -2.31 -24.73 -27.75
CA GLU A 194 -3.10 -25.82 -28.36
C GLU A 194 -4.38 -26.14 -27.56
N PHE A 195 -4.30 -26.16 -26.22
CA PHE A 195 -5.43 -26.46 -25.34
C PHE A 195 -6.53 -25.39 -25.32
N THR A 196 -6.25 -24.18 -25.81
CA THR A 196 -7.28 -23.14 -26.02
C THR A 196 -8.32 -23.55 -27.08
N SER A 197 -8.08 -24.59 -27.87
CA SER A 197 -9.02 -25.15 -28.84
C SER A 197 -9.67 -26.46 -28.36
N ASN A 198 -9.49 -26.84 -27.08
CA ASN A 198 -10.05 -28.08 -26.53
C ASN A 198 -11.60 -28.06 -26.53
N PRO A 199 -12.29 -29.19 -26.74
CA PRO A 199 -13.75 -29.26 -26.67
C PRO A 199 -14.37 -28.82 -25.33
N SER A 200 -13.68 -29.04 -24.20
CA SER A 200 -14.14 -28.60 -22.88
C SER A 200 -13.87 -27.11 -22.68
N SER A 201 -14.91 -26.31 -22.42
CA SER A 201 -14.78 -24.88 -22.15
C SER A 201 -13.90 -24.60 -20.95
N LYS A 202 -13.99 -25.43 -19.90
CA LYS A 202 -13.13 -25.29 -18.71
C LYS A 202 -11.65 -25.49 -19.03
N VAL A 203 -11.31 -26.44 -19.91
CA VAL A 203 -9.92 -26.63 -20.32
C VAL A 203 -9.45 -25.40 -21.10
N ARG A 204 -10.28 -24.84 -21.99
CA ARG A 204 -9.96 -23.59 -22.71
C ARG A 204 -9.73 -22.42 -21.75
N THR A 205 -10.65 -22.20 -20.81
CA THR A 205 -10.52 -21.17 -19.76
C THR A 205 -9.23 -21.35 -18.98
N MET A 206 -9.00 -22.52 -18.38
CA MET A 206 -7.81 -22.77 -17.56
C MET A 206 -6.51 -22.66 -18.36
N ALA A 207 -6.49 -23.12 -19.62
CA ALA A 207 -5.32 -22.98 -20.48
C ALA A 207 -4.97 -21.50 -20.71
N LEU A 208 -5.98 -20.68 -21.01
CA LEU A 208 -5.79 -19.25 -21.21
C LEU A 208 -5.40 -18.54 -19.91
N SER A 209 -6.09 -18.80 -18.79
CA SER A 209 -5.74 -18.27 -17.47
C SER A 209 -4.33 -18.71 -17.03
N THR A 210 -3.86 -19.88 -17.45
CA THR A 210 -2.48 -20.32 -17.16
C THR A 210 -1.45 -19.52 -17.95
N ILE A 211 -1.75 -19.16 -19.21
CA ILE A 211 -0.89 -18.26 -20.01
C ILE A 211 -0.87 -16.87 -19.39
N HIS A 212 -2.02 -16.39 -18.90
CA HIS A 212 -2.20 -15.10 -18.23
C HIS A 212 -1.16 -14.87 -17.11
N ILE A 213 -0.90 -15.89 -16.27
CA ILE A 213 0.09 -15.85 -15.17
C ILE A 213 1.49 -15.43 -15.65
N PHE A 214 1.86 -15.77 -16.88
CA PHE A 214 3.19 -15.53 -17.43
C PHE A 214 3.32 -14.21 -18.19
N LEU A 215 2.22 -13.51 -18.51
CA LEU A 215 2.27 -12.26 -19.26
C LEU A 215 3.13 -11.19 -18.56
N PRO A 216 2.94 -10.86 -17.27
CA PRO A 216 3.75 -9.80 -16.63
C PRO A 216 5.27 -10.05 -16.70
N ARG A 217 5.68 -11.31 -16.84
CA ARG A 217 7.10 -11.73 -16.83
C ARG A 217 7.75 -11.80 -18.20
N ARG A 218 6.98 -11.69 -19.29
CA ARG A 218 7.49 -11.64 -20.66
C ARG A 218 8.46 -12.78 -21.02
N PRO A 219 8.10 -14.06 -20.81
CA PRO A 219 8.99 -15.16 -21.15
C PRO A 219 9.23 -15.24 -22.66
N HIS A 220 10.45 -15.57 -23.06
CA HIS A 220 10.88 -15.65 -24.45
C HIS A 220 9.96 -16.55 -25.30
N ALA A 221 9.51 -17.69 -24.75
CA ALA A 221 8.59 -18.62 -25.41
C ALA A 221 7.26 -17.97 -25.83
N LEU A 222 6.70 -17.12 -24.97
CA LEU A 222 5.43 -16.42 -25.24
C LEU A 222 5.63 -15.29 -26.25
N VAL A 223 6.72 -14.53 -26.14
CA VAL A 223 7.07 -13.50 -27.13
C VAL A 223 7.26 -14.13 -28.51
N ALA A 224 7.96 -15.26 -28.60
CA ALA A 224 8.18 -15.99 -29.84
C ALA A 224 6.88 -16.56 -30.45
N SER A 225 5.87 -16.85 -29.62
CA SER A 225 4.58 -17.41 -30.03
C SER A 225 3.45 -16.38 -30.13
N MET A 226 3.77 -15.07 -30.08
CA MET A 226 2.78 -14.00 -29.94
C MET A 226 1.74 -13.96 -31.09
N ASP A 227 2.18 -14.14 -32.33
CA ASP A 227 1.26 -14.10 -33.48
C ASP A 227 0.26 -15.27 -33.45
N LEU A 228 0.69 -16.45 -32.99
CA LEU A 228 -0.19 -17.60 -32.78
C LEU A 228 -1.17 -17.31 -31.62
N PHE A 229 -0.66 -16.76 -30.52
CA PHE A 229 -1.48 -16.43 -29.36
C PHE A 229 -2.62 -15.46 -29.69
N LEU A 230 -2.31 -14.36 -30.40
CA LEU A 230 -3.33 -13.41 -30.85
C LEU A 230 -4.35 -14.05 -31.79
N SER A 231 -3.90 -14.91 -32.71
CA SER A 231 -4.83 -15.61 -33.62
C SER A 231 -5.84 -16.49 -32.87
N GLN A 232 -5.39 -17.16 -31.81
CA GLN A 232 -6.26 -18.01 -30.98
C GLN A 232 -7.20 -17.18 -30.13
N LEU A 233 -6.72 -16.07 -29.55
CA LEU A 233 -7.58 -15.13 -28.80
C LEU A 233 -8.74 -14.61 -29.66
N PHE A 234 -8.47 -14.18 -30.90
CA PHE A 234 -9.53 -13.72 -31.80
C PHE A 234 -10.50 -14.83 -32.20
N GLN A 235 -10.06 -16.09 -32.24
CA GLN A 235 -10.96 -17.23 -32.44
C GLN A 235 -11.84 -17.46 -31.20
N MET A 236 -11.25 -17.42 -30.00
CA MET A 236 -11.95 -17.59 -28.72
C MET A 236 -12.89 -16.42 -28.39
N ALA A 237 -12.68 -15.24 -28.95
CA ALA A 237 -13.59 -14.11 -28.83
C ALA A 237 -15.04 -14.45 -29.23
N ASN A 238 -15.23 -15.45 -30.12
CA ASN A 238 -16.54 -15.92 -30.56
C ASN A 238 -17.00 -17.20 -29.83
N ASP A 239 -16.40 -17.55 -28.69
CA ASP A 239 -16.78 -18.73 -27.91
C ASP A 239 -18.22 -18.60 -27.37
N SER A 240 -18.92 -19.73 -27.29
CA SER A 240 -20.30 -19.78 -26.77
C SER A 240 -20.34 -19.77 -25.24
N ASN A 241 -19.22 -20.04 -24.58
CA ASN A 241 -19.12 -20.05 -23.13
C ASN A 241 -18.69 -18.68 -22.59
N THR A 242 -19.49 -18.11 -21.70
CA THR A 242 -19.24 -16.80 -21.08
C THR A 242 -17.91 -16.72 -20.34
N GLU A 243 -17.55 -17.75 -19.56
CA GLU A 243 -16.28 -17.78 -18.82
C GLU A 243 -15.06 -17.72 -19.74
N VAL A 244 -15.12 -18.36 -20.92
CA VAL A 244 -14.04 -18.25 -21.92
C VAL A 244 -13.94 -16.81 -22.43
N ARG A 245 -15.07 -16.15 -22.71
CA ARG A 245 -15.09 -14.75 -23.16
C ARG A 245 -14.57 -13.79 -22.09
N ARG A 246 -14.87 -14.03 -20.81
CA ARG A 246 -14.33 -13.30 -19.66
C ARG A 246 -12.80 -13.33 -19.66
N THR A 247 -12.22 -14.54 -19.68
CA THR A 247 -10.77 -14.72 -19.72
C THR A 247 -10.12 -14.10 -20.96
N VAL A 248 -10.82 -14.09 -22.11
CA VAL A 248 -10.35 -13.40 -23.33
C VAL A 248 -10.29 -11.90 -23.11
N CYS A 249 -11.29 -11.28 -22.49
CA CYS A 249 -11.28 -9.84 -22.17
C CYS A 249 -10.14 -9.49 -21.20
N GLN A 250 -9.99 -10.23 -20.10
CA GLN A 250 -8.88 -10.07 -19.15
C GLN A 250 -7.51 -10.19 -19.84
N THR A 251 -7.37 -11.16 -20.76
CA THR A 251 -6.13 -11.34 -21.52
C THR A 251 -5.86 -10.16 -22.45
N PHE A 252 -6.88 -9.60 -23.11
CA PHE A 252 -6.70 -8.40 -23.93
C PHE A 252 -6.28 -7.19 -23.10
N ALA A 253 -6.82 -7.03 -21.88
CA ALA A 253 -6.41 -5.97 -20.96
C ALA A 253 -4.92 -6.10 -20.61
N GLN A 254 -4.42 -7.28 -20.22
CA GLN A 254 -2.98 -7.45 -19.94
C GLN A 254 -2.08 -7.33 -21.17
N LEU A 255 -2.60 -7.64 -22.37
CA LEU A 255 -1.84 -7.49 -23.60
C LEU A 255 -1.53 -6.03 -23.95
N VAL A 256 -2.28 -5.08 -23.39
CA VAL A 256 -2.01 -3.65 -23.52
C VAL A 256 -0.62 -3.28 -23.00
N ASP A 257 -0.22 -3.83 -21.86
CA ASP A 257 1.13 -3.59 -21.32
C ASP A 257 2.17 -4.50 -21.96
N PHE A 258 1.78 -5.73 -22.29
CA PHE A 258 2.69 -6.72 -22.83
C PHE A 258 3.21 -6.38 -24.23
N ALA A 259 2.30 -6.22 -25.19
CA ALA A 259 2.61 -6.03 -26.61
C ALA A 259 1.60 -5.09 -27.29
N PRO A 260 1.52 -3.81 -26.88
CA PRO A 260 0.57 -2.85 -27.45
C PRO A 260 0.74 -2.70 -28.97
N GLU A 261 1.98 -2.77 -29.48
CA GLU A 261 2.25 -2.68 -30.92
C GLU A 261 1.58 -3.76 -31.76
N LYS A 262 1.29 -4.92 -31.16
CA LYS A 262 0.60 -6.02 -31.83
C LYS A 262 -0.91 -5.86 -31.84
N LEU A 263 -1.48 -5.03 -30.96
CA LEU A 263 -2.91 -4.73 -30.92
C LEU A 263 -3.31 -3.66 -31.94
N ILE A 264 -2.42 -2.70 -32.22
CA ILE A 264 -2.67 -1.56 -33.14
C ILE A 264 -3.27 -1.98 -34.50
N PRO A 265 -2.76 -3.01 -35.22
CA PRO A 265 -3.32 -3.41 -36.51
C PRO A 265 -4.76 -3.94 -36.44
N HIS A 266 -5.22 -4.32 -35.25
CA HIS A 266 -6.52 -4.94 -35.00
C HIS A 266 -7.47 -4.03 -34.21
N MET A 267 -7.10 -2.76 -33.99
CA MET A 267 -7.77 -1.86 -33.05
C MET A 267 -9.27 -1.71 -33.31
N GLU A 268 -9.69 -1.52 -34.57
CA GLU A 268 -11.11 -1.38 -34.89
C GLU A 268 -11.92 -2.64 -34.50
N GLY A 269 -11.39 -3.83 -34.80
CA GLY A 269 -12.04 -5.10 -34.46
C GLY A 269 -12.10 -5.31 -32.94
N LEU A 270 -10.99 -4.99 -32.25
CA LEU A 270 -10.90 -5.10 -30.80
C LEU A 270 -11.87 -4.14 -30.10
N VAL A 271 -11.93 -2.88 -30.52
CA VAL A 271 -12.89 -1.90 -29.98
C VAL A 271 -14.32 -2.38 -30.13
N ASN A 272 -14.70 -2.85 -31.33
CA ASN A 272 -16.07 -3.34 -31.55
C ASN A 272 -16.37 -4.58 -30.69
N TYR A 273 -15.38 -5.46 -30.48
CA TYR A 273 -15.52 -6.63 -29.62
C TYR A 273 -15.70 -6.24 -28.15
N ILE A 274 -14.85 -5.35 -27.61
CA ILE A 274 -14.94 -4.93 -26.21
C ILE A 274 -16.27 -4.21 -25.95
N ILE A 275 -16.69 -3.29 -26.82
CA ILE A 275 -18.01 -2.65 -26.73
C ILE A 275 -19.14 -3.69 -26.70
N MET A 276 -19.07 -4.70 -27.58
CA MET A 276 -20.09 -5.74 -27.63
C MET A 276 -20.15 -6.56 -26.33
N GLN A 277 -19.01 -6.89 -25.71
CA GLN A 277 -18.99 -7.62 -24.44
C GLN A 277 -19.42 -6.74 -23.26
N GLN A 278 -19.01 -5.48 -23.21
CA GLN A 278 -19.43 -4.52 -22.18
C GLN A 278 -20.95 -4.28 -22.20
N GLN A 279 -21.57 -4.28 -23.38
CA GLN A 279 -23.03 -4.13 -23.51
C GLN A 279 -23.81 -5.44 -23.26
N ASN A 280 -23.12 -6.55 -22.97
CA ASN A 280 -23.77 -7.83 -22.73
C ASN A 280 -24.49 -7.81 -21.37
N ARG A 281 -25.78 -8.11 -21.37
CA ARG A 281 -26.63 -8.16 -20.17
C ARG A 281 -26.76 -9.56 -19.56
N GLU A 282 -26.14 -10.57 -20.15
CA GLU A 282 -26.22 -11.95 -19.66
C GLU A 282 -25.39 -12.16 -18.38
N ASP A 283 -24.26 -11.46 -18.26
CA ASP A 283 -23.30 -11.64 -17.18
C ASP A 283 -22.60 -10.30 -16.86
N PRO A 284 -22.90 -9.68 -15.70
CA PRO A 284 -22.28 -8.41 -15.29
C PRO A 284 -20.75 -8.48 -15.19
N GLU A 285 -20.20 -9.64 -14.83
CA GLU A 285 -18.76 -9.82 -14.68
C GLU A 285 -18.05 -9.76 -16.02
N LEU A 286 -18.65 -10.34 -17.07
CA LEU A 286 -18.12 -10.21 -18.44
C LEU A 286 -18.13 -8.77 -18.92
N ALA A 287 -19.16 -8.00 -18.56
CA ALA A 287 -19.22 -6.60 -18.93
C ALA A 287 -18.13 -5.79 -18.22
N LEU A 288 -17.87 -6.08 -16.94
CA LEU A 288 -16.78 -5.50 -16.16
C LEU A 288 -15.40 -5.88 -16.73
N ASP A 289 -15.11 -7.17 -16.92
CA ASP A 289 -13.85 -7.67 -17.52
C ASP A 289 -13.58 -7.02 -18.89
N ALA A 290 -14.63 -6.74 -19.66
CA ALA A 290 -14.52 -6.02 -20.92
C ALA A 290 -14.21 -4.53 -20.73
N ALA A 291 -14.89 -3.86 -19.79
CA ALA A 291 -14.65 -2.44 -19.50
C ALA A 291 -13.23 -2.16 -18.98
N GLU A 292 -12.64 -3.10 -18.21
CA GLU A 292 -11.27 -2.97 -17.69
C GLU A 292 -10.21 -2.82 -18.78
N PHE A 293 -10.48 -3.32 -20.00
CA PHE A 293 -9.61 -3.08 -21.14
C PHE A 293 -9.38 -1.58 -21.38
N TRP A 294 -10.38 -0.73 -21.15
CA TRP A 294 -10.28 0.70 -21.41
C TRP A 294 -9.31 1.42 -20.47
N LEU A 295 -9.18 0.98 -19.23
CA LEU A 295 -8.26 1.57 -18.25
C LEU A 295 -6.82 1.44 -18.72
N GLY A 296 -6.36 0.19 -18.90
CA GLY A 296 -5.00 -0.04 -19.40
C GLY A 296 -4.79 0.56 -20.79
N ALA A 297 -5.79 0.45 -21.68
CA ALA A 297 -5.66 0.97 -23.05
C ALA A 297 -5.62 2.50 -23.13
N GLY A 298 -6.25 3.21 -22.20
CA GLY A 298 -6.20 4.67 -22.09
C GLY A 298 -4.85 5.19 -21.63
N GLU A 299 -4.27 4.57 -20.60
CA GLU A 299 -2.96 4.94 -20.04
C GLU A 299 -1.81 4.62 -20.99
N GLN A 300 -1.98 3.61 -21.84
CA GLN A 300 -0.92 3.16 -22.73
C GLN A 300 -0.66 4.15 -23.88
N ALA A 301 0.39 4.96 -23.73
CA ALA A 301 0.84 5.97 -24.69
C ALA A 301 0.94 5.45 -26.14
N ARG A 302 1.32 4.18 -26.35
CA ARG A 302 1.44 3.57 -27.69
C ARG A 302 0.10 3.35 -28.39
N LEU A 303 -0.99 3.20 -27.64
CA LEU A 303 -2.32 2.95 -28.19
C LEU A 303 -3.12 4.24 -28.43
N GLN A 304 -2.75 5.35 -27.80
CA GLN A 304 -3.49 6.62 -27.86
C GLN A 304 -3.87 7.05 -29.28
N GLN A 305 -2.90 7.08 -30.20
CA GLN A 305 -3.16 7.49 -31.59
C GLN A 305 -4.12 6.54 -32.32
N ALA A 306 -4.03 5.24 -32.02
CA ALA A 306 -4.87 4.23 -32.65
C ALA A 306 -6.29 4.24 -32.09
N LEU A 307 -6.46 4.59 -30.80
CA LEU A 307 -7.76 4.65 -30.11
C LEU A 307 -8.52 5.95 -30.35
N ALA A 308 -7.83 7.08 -30.54
CA ALA A 308 -8.47 8.40 -30.71
C ALA A 308 -9.64 8.43 -31.71
N PRO A 309 -9.58 7.81 -32.91
CA PRO A 309 -10.69 7.81 -33.87
C PRO A 309 -11.94 7.06 -33.39
N HIS A 310 -11.81 6.25 -32.34
CA HIS A 310 -12.86 5.40 -31.81
C HIS A 310 -13.58 5.98 -30.60
N MET A 311 -13.10 7.08 -30.01
CA MET A 311 -13.72 7.74 -28.86
C MET A 311 -15.22 8.03 -29.03
N PRO A 312 -15.72 8.48 -30.21
CA PRO A 312 -17.16 8.68 -30.42
C PRO A 312 -18.01 7.42 -30.31
N LYS A 313 -17.41 6.22 -30.37
CA LYS A 313 -18.09 4.94 -30.14
C LYS A 313 -17.93 4.45 -28.70
N ILE A 314 -16.76 4.64 -28.10
CA ILE A 314 -16.42 4.14 -26.77
C ILE A 314 -17.13 4.94 -25.68
N VAL A 315 -17.00 6.28 -25.71
CA VAL A 315 -17.50 7.17 -24.67
C VAL A 315 -19.01 6.98 -24.40
N PRO A 316 -19.90 6.90 -25.41
CA PRO A 316 -21.33 6.64 -25.14
C PRO A 316 -21.62 5.35 -24.39
N VAL A 317 -20.80 4.31 -24.56
CA VAL A 317 -20.95 3.02 -23.88
C VAL A 317 -20.52 3.13 -22.42
N LEU A 318 -19.44 3.87 -22.15
CA LEU A 318 -19.03 4.20 -20.78
C LEU A 318 -20.14 4.98 -20.06
N LEU A 319 -20.66 6.05 -20.67
CA LEU A 319 -21.73 6.88 -20.09
C LEU A 319 -22.98 6.05 -19.77
N GLN A 320 -23.36 5.11 -20.64
CA GLN A 320 -24.48 4.21 -20.37
C GLN A 320 -24.20 3.27 -19.20
N SER A 321 -22.96 2.80 -19.06
CA SER A 321 -22.52 1.87 -18.02
C SER A 321 -22.32 2.55 -16.66
N MET A 322 -22.22 3.88 -16.64
CA MET A 322 -22.12 4.69 -15.42
C MET A 322 -23.47 4.90 -14.73
N VAL A 323 -24.60 4.57 -15.34
CA VAL A 323 -25.93 4.71 -14.71
C VAL A 323 -26.18 3.49 -13.81
N TYR A 324 -26.66 3.72 -12.57
CA TYR A 324 -27.10 2.62 -11.71
C TYR A 324 -28.14 1.75 -12.42
N ASP A 325 -28.03 0.43 -12.26
CA ASP A 325 -29.08 -0.47 -12.72
C ASP A 325 -30.38 -0.28 -11.93
N GLU A 326 -31.47 -0.89 -12.42
CA GLU A 326 -32.79 -0.70 -11.83
C GLU A 326 -32.89 -1.25 -10.41
N ASP A 327 -32.21 -2.36 -10.10
CA ASP A 327 -32.27 -3.01 -8.79
C ASP A 327 -31.50 -2.18 -7.76
N ASP A 328 -30.30 -1.70 -8.12
CA ASP A 328 -29.52 -0.76 -7.30
C ASP A 328 -30.24 0.57 -7.10
N ALA A 329 -30.84 1.12 -8.15
CA ALA A 329 -31.59 2.37 -8.05
C ALA A 329 -32.80 2.24 -7.10
N ILE A 330 -33.45 1.07 -7.06
CA ILE A 330 -34.55 0.81 -6.13
C ILE A 330 -34.03 0.68 -4.69
N ARG A 331 -32.91 -0.03 -4.51
CA ARG A 331 -32.26 -0.18 -3.19
C ARG A 331 -31.89 1.19 -2.61
N LEU A 332 -31.12 1.97 -3.37
CA LEU A 332 -30.61 3.29 -2.95
C LEU A 332 -31.73 4.31 -2.72
N ALA A 333 -32.81 4.25 -3.49
CA ALA A 333 -33.98 5.13 -3.26
C ALA A 333 -34.72 4.84 -1.94
N GLY A 334 -34.50 3.65 -1.36
CA GLY A 334 -35.04 3.27 -0.05
C GLY A 334 -34.18 3.72 1.14
N GLU A 335 -32.95 4.17 0.89
CA GLU A 335 -32.02 4.63 1.92
C GLU A 335 -32.38 6.05 2.37
N GLY A 336 -32.57 6.22 3.68
CA GLY A 336 -33.02 7.46 4.30
C GLY A 336 -31.96 8.08 5.21
N ASP A 337 -32.44 8.89 6.15
CA ASP A 337 -31.59 9.46 7.19
C ASP A 337 -31.18 8.39 8.22
N ASP A 338 -29.88 8.22 8.41
CA ASP A 338 -29.27 7.25 9.32
C ASP A 338 -28.25 7.88 10.29
N ALA A 339 -28.05 9.19 10.25
CA ALA A 339 -27.07 9.92 11.06
C ALA A 339 -27.15 9.64 12.59
N GLU A 340 -28.34 9.33 13.10
CA GLU A 340 -28.56 9.06 14.53
C GLU A 340 -28.31 7.59 14.91
N LEU A 341 -28.20 6.69 13.93
CA LEU A 341 -27.93 5.26 14.17
C LEU A 341 -26.46 5.08 14.55
N GLU A 342 -26.16 4.15 15.48
CA GLU A 342 -24.77 3.78 15.78
C GLU A 342 -24.16 3.00 14.60
N ASP A 343 -22.85 3.13 14.39
CA ASP A 343 -22.13 2.33 13.38
C ASP A 343 -22.08 0.86 13.81
N ARG A 344 -22.18 -0.06 12.84
CA ARG A 344 -22.05 -1.48 13.17
C ARG A 344 -20.57 -1.81 13.34
N ALA A 345 -20.27 -2.78 14.20
CA ALA A 345 -18.88 -3.21 14.43
C ALA A 345 -18.18 -3.76 13.17
N GLU A 346 -18.95 -4.16 12.15
CA GLU A 346 -18.45 -4.56 10.83
C GLU A 346 -18.05 -3.36 9.95
N ASP A 347 -18.73 -2.21 10.10
CA ASP A 347 -18.48 -0.95 9.39
C ASP A 347 -17.26 -0.17 9.96
N LEU A 348 -16.69 -0.64 11.09
CA LEU A 348 -15.63 0.05 11.84
C LEU A 348 -14.27 -0.65 11.76
N LYS A 349 -14.14 -1.75 11.01
CA LYS A 349 -12.89 -2.52 10.94
C LYS A 349 -11.90 -1.85 9.99
N PRO A 350 -10.80 -1.26 10.48
CA PRO A 350 -9.80 -0.68 9.61
C PRO A 350 -8.92 -1.80 9.01
N GLN A 351 -8.75 -1.84 7.69
CA GLN A 351 -7.53 -2.36 7.08
C GLN A 351 -6.47 -1.28 7.28
N PHE A 352 -5.64 -1.46 8.30
CA PHE A 352 -4.73 -0.41 8.76
C PHE A 352 -3.89 0.24 7.66
N ALA A 353 -3.78 1.56 7.78
CA ALA A 353 -2.86 2.44 7.08
C ALA A 353 -1.47 1.81 6.91
N LYS A 354 -1.06 1.64 5.65
CA LYS A 354 0.36 1.46 5.34
C LYS A 354 1.05 2.74 5.80
N SER A 355 2.09 2.61 6.64
CA SER A 355 2.94 3.76 6.94
C SER A 355 3.34 4.45 5.63
N LYS A 356 3.40 5.80 5.63
CA LYS A 356 3.73 6.69 4.49
C LYS A 356 5.00 6.30 3.69
N GLY A 357 5.71 5.21 4.02
CA GLY A 357 6.82 4.64 3.28
C GLY A 357 6.49 3.82 2.03
N ALA A 358 5.21 3.64 1.65
CA ALA A 358 4.83 2.84 0.47
C ALA A 358 4.71 3.63 -0.87
N ARG A 359 4.79 4.98 -0.87
CA ARG A 359 4.76 5.81 -2.09
C ARG A 359 6.16 6.03 -2.74
N LEU A 360 7.17 5.26 -2.34
CA LEU A 360 8.57 5.44 -2.77
C LEU A 360 9.00 4.61 -4.01
N ASP A 361 8.08 4.21 -4.89
CA ASP A 361 8.44 3.54 -6.14
C ASP A 361 7.83 4.18 -7.39
N THR A 362 8.22 5.44 -7.66
CA THR A 362 8.33 5.96 -9.03
C THR A 362 9.64 6.73 -9.15
N SER A 363 10.56 6.17 -9.94
CA SER A 363 11.88 6.75 -10.18
C SER A 363 11.82 7.85 -11.25
N LYS A 364 11.89 9.12 -10.83
CA LYS A 364 12.53 10.23 -11.58
C LYS A 364 12.79 11.46 -10.69
N PRO A 365 13.84 12.26 -11.00
CA PRO A 365 14.43 13.18 -10.04
C PRO A 365 13.89 14.61 -10.22
N GLU A 366 13.35 15.22 -9.16
CA GLU A 366 13.32 16.68 -9.01
C GLU A 366 13.22 17.11 -7.52
N ASP A 367 14.15 18.01 -7.18
CA ASP A 367 14.48 18.81 -5.99
C ASP A 367 13.44 19.00 -4.84
N GLN A 368 13.77 18.53 -3.62
CA GLN A 368 13.90 19.37 -2.38
C GLN A 368 14.08 18.56 -1.06
N ALA A 369 15.30 18.62 -0.52
CA ALA A 369 15.68 19.01 0.85
C ALA A 369 14.75 18.69 2.07
N ASN A 370 15.11 17.66 2.85
CA ASN A 370 14.58 17.36 4.20
C ASN A 370 14.68 18.53 5.19
N GLY A 371 13.53 19.03 5.67
CA GLY A 371 13.39 19.88 6.86
C GLY A 371 12.00 20.51 6.95
N ASN A 372 11.16 20.01 7.86
CA ASN A 372 9.79 20.47 8.21
C ASN A 372 9.33 21.82 7.61
N ALA A 373 8.61 21.72 6.49
CA ALA A 373 7.62 22.67 5.97
C ALA A 373 6.62 21.89 5.10
N PRO A 374 5.35 22.33 4.95
CA PRO A 374 4.30 21.55 4.29
C PRO A 374 4.68 21.27 2.83
N ALA A 375 4.41 20.06 2.38
CA ALA A 375 4.70 19.62 1.03
C ALA A 375 3.93 20.48 0.00
N GLU A 376 4.63 21.16 -0.90
CA GLU A 376 4.01 21.63 -2.15
C GLU A 376 3.74 20.40 -3.03
N ALA A 377 2.46 20.06 -3.18
CA ALA A 377 1.98 18.98 -4.03
C ALA A 377 2.29 19.30 -5.52
N ASN A 378 3.06 18.42 -6.16
CA ASN A 378 3.10 18.29 -7.62
C ASN A 378 2.78 16.83 -7.99
N ASP A 379 1.48 16.55 -8.04
CA ASP A 379 0.77 16.02 -9.21
C ASP A 379 1.48 14.90 -10.01
N ASP A 380 1.56 13.70 -9.41
CA ASP A 380 1.41 12.43 -10.14
C ASP A 380 0.06 11.84 -9.72
N ASP A 381 -1.00 12.56 -10.09
CA ASP A 381 -2.38 12.29 -9.69
C ASP A 381 -3.04 11.35 -10.71
N LEU A 382 -3.06 10.05 -10.40
CA LEU A 382 -4.22 9.25 -10.77
C LEU A 382 -5.38 9.75 -9.90
N SER A 383 -6.01 10.83 -10.35
CA SER A 383 -7.30 11.36 -9.89
C SER A 383 -7.62 11.04 -8.42
N GLU A 384 -7.10 11.85 -7.50
CA GLU A 384 -7.46 11.87 -6.09
C GLU A 384 -8.99 12.14 -6.01
N GLY A 385 -9.72 11.04 -5.85
CA GLY A 385 -11.13 10.93 -6.18
C GLY A 385 -11.53 9.57 -6.76
N GLU A 386 -10.59 8.65 -7.06
CA GLU A 386 -10.90 7.22 -7.17
C GLU A 386 -11.73 6.83 -5.95
N ILE A 387 -12.86 6.19 -6.23
CA ILE A 387 -13.85 5.75 -5.25
C ILE A 387 -13.09 5.00 -4.17
N GLU A 388 -12.88 5.67 -3.02
CA GLU A 388 -12.05 5.16 -1.94
C GLU A 388 -12.45 3.71 -1.69
N ASP A 389 -11.50 2.79 -1.84
CA ASP A 389 -11.57 1.53 -1.12
C ASP A 389 -11.67 1.97 0.33
N SER A 390 -12.89 1.95 0.89
CA SER A 390 -13.04 2.41 2.26
C SER A 390 -12.10 1.54 3.09
N GLU A 391 -11.17 2.18 3.82
CA GLU A 391 -10.28 1.45 4.72
C GLU A 391 -11.09 0.74 5.83
N PHE A 392 -12.42 0.86 5.84
CA PHE A 392 -13.35 0.47 6.90
C PHE A 392 -14.40 -0.55 6.42
N GLY A 393 -14.01 -1.83 6.35
CA GLY A 393 -14.93 -2.98 6.21
C GLY A 393 -15.32 -3.36 4.78
N ASP A 394 -16.05 -4.48 4.63
CA ASP A 394 -16.71 -4.87 3.37
C ASP A 394 -18.02 -4.08 3.25
N ASP A 395 -18.00 -2.81 2.84
CA ASP A 395 -19.23 -2.17 2.32
C ASP A 395 -19.52 -2.78 0.94
N PRO A 396 -20.72 -3.35 0.69
CA PRO A 396 -21.09 -3.80 -0.66
C PRO A 396 -20.95 -2.71 -1.74
N GLU A 397 -20.94 -1.43 -1.37
CA GLU A 397 -20.63 -0.32 -2.29
C GLU A 397 -19.15 -0.12 -2.58
N ASP A 398 -18.24 -0.74 -1.83
CA ASP A 398 -16.79 -0.73 -2.10
C ASP A 398 -16.40 -1.72 -3.22
N GLU A 399 -17.27 -2.68 -3.56
CA GLU A 399 -17.05 -3.62 -4.66
C GLU A 399 -16.72 -2.88 -5.97
N TRP A 400 -15.71 -3.39 -6.69
CA TRP A 400 -15.34 -2.88 -8.01
C TRP A 400 -16.40 -3.27 -9.03
N THR A 401 -17.18 -2.29 -9.52
CA THR A 401 -18.30 -2.53 -10.44
C THR A 401 -18.05 -1.96 -11.82
N LEU A 402 -18.85 -2.42 -12.80
CA LEU A 402 -18.86 -1.88 -14.18
C LEU A 402 -19.04 -0.36 -14.20
N ARG A 403 -19.86 0.18 -13.28
CA ARG A 403 -20.09 1.62 -13.13
C ARG A 403 -18.81 2.35 -12.73
N LYS A 404 -18.12 1.86 -11.68
CA LYS A 404 -16.84 2.44 -11.20
C LYS A 404 -15.78 2.39 -12.30
N CYS A 405 -15.60 1.22 -12.90
CA CYS A 405 -14.66 0.99 -14.00
C CYS A 405 -14.93 1.92 -15.19
N SER A 406 -16.21 2.13 -15.56
CA SER A 406 -16.57 3.01 -16.67
C SER A 406 -16.30 4.49 -16.37
N ALA A 407 -16.48 4.92 -15.12
CA ALA A 407 -16.15 6.28 -14.69
C ALA A 407 -14.64 6.52 -14.70
N ALA A 408 -13.86 5.60 -14.13
CA ALA A 408 -12.40 5.65 -14.14
C ALA A 408 -11.84 5.61 -15.58
N ALA A 409 -12.39 4.78 -16.47
CA ALA A 409 -11.99 4.76 -17.87
C ALA A 409 -12.29 6.09 -18.59
N LEU A 410 -13.41 6.73 -18.28
CA LEU A 410 -13.74 8.05 -18.83
C LEU A 410 -12.75 9.11 -18.32
N ASP A 411 -12.37 9.04 -17.06
CA ASP A 411 -11.41 9.95 -16.44
C ASP A 411 -10.03 9.85 -17.09
N VAL A 412 -9.50 8.62 -17.23
CA VAL A 412 -8.26 8.35 -17.98
C VAL A 412 -8.34 8.93 -19.40
N PHE A 413 -9.42 8.68 -20.12
CA PHE A 413 -9.58 9.23 -21.47
C PHE A 413 -9.66 10.76 -21.47
N SER A 414 -10.26 11.37 -20.45
CA SER A 414 -10.32 12.82 -20.31
C SER A 414 -8.92 13.42 -20.13
N ASN A 415 -8.07 12.80 -19.31
CA ASN A 415 -6.69 13.21 -19.07
C ASN A 415 -5.77 13.00 -20.29
N VAL A 416 -6.10 12.05 -21.16
CA VAL A 416 -5.32 11.74 -22.36
C VAL A 416 -5.72 12.58 -23.57
N TYR A 417 -7.03 12.76 -23.79
CA TYR A 417 -7.57 13.36 -25.01
C TYR A 417 -8.16 14.75 -24.80
N HIS A 418 -8.36 15.20 -23.56
CA HIS A 418 -8.82 16.55 -23.19
C HIS A 418 -10.11 16.99 -23.92
N GLN A 419 -10.12 18.21 -24.47
CA GLN A 419 -11.26 18.86 -25.13
C GLN A 419 -12.09 17.95 -26.06
N PRO A 420 -11.50 17.13 -26.96
CA PRO A 420 -12.23 16.11 -27.73
C PRO A 420 -13.21 15.25 -26.94
N ILE A 421 -12.88 14.82 -25.72
CA ILE A 421 -13.79 14.03 -24.86
C ILE A 421 -14.93 14.91 -24.39
N PHE A 422 -14.63 16.13 -23.93
CA PHE A 422 -15.65 17.09 -23.52
C PHE A 422 -16.67 17.37 -24.64
N GLU A 423 -16.22 17.51 -25.89
CA GLU A 423 -17.09 17.71 -27.04
C GLU A 423 -18.04 16.52 -27.30
N ILE A 424 -17.59 15.29 -27.02
CA ILE A 424 -18.38 14.07 -27.17
C ILE A 424 -19.43 13.95 -26.05
N ILE A 425 -19.10 14.30 -24.80
CA ILE A 425 -20.02 14.17 -23.66
C ILE A 425 -21.01 15.34 -23.54
N LEU A 426 -20.69 16.51 -24.11
CA LEU A 426 -21.52 17.72 -23.95
C LEU A 426 -23.00 17.53 -24.36
N PRO A 427 -23.36 16.82 -25.45
CA PRO A 427 -24.74 16.52 -25.78
C PRO A 427 -25.45 15.69 -24.69
N TYR A 428 -24.75 14.68 -24.14
CA TYR A 428 -25.26 13.85 -23.05
C TYR A 428 -25.55 14.71 -21.82
N LEU A 429 -24.58 15.51 -21.35
CA LEU A 429 -24.74 16.39 -20.19
C LEU A 429 -25.94 17.35 -20.34
N LYS A 430 -26.15 17.92 -21.52
CA LYS A 430 -27.28 18.82 -21.80
C LYS A 430 -28.64 18.14 -21.67
N GLU A 431 -28.72 16.84 -21.94
CA GLU A 431 -29.94 16.05 -21.85
C GLU A 431 -30.17 15.51 -20.43
N THR A 432 -29.11 15.07 -19.75
CA THR A 432 -29.21 14.27 -18.52
C THR A 432 -29.08 15.05 -17.23
N LEU A 433 -28.35 16.18 -17.19
CA LEU A 433 -28.11 16.92 -15.95
C LEU A 433 -29.40 17.30 -15.22
N ARG A 434 -30.46 17.66 -15.95
CA ARG A 434 -31.78 18.08 -15.40
C ARG A 434 -32.88 17.03 -15.58
N HIS A 435 -32.51 15.76 -15.76
CA HIS A 435 -33.46 14.68 -15.98
C HIS A 435 -34.37 14.44 -14.76
N GLU A 436 -35.61 13.98 -14.97
CA GLU A 436 -36.56 13.77 -13.86
C GLU A 436 -36.16 12.58 -12.97
N GLN A 437 -35.63 11.53 -13.58
CA GLN A 437 -35.11 10.36 -12.86
C GLN A 437 -33.74 10.67 -12.27
N TRP A 438 -33.61 10.44 -10.96
CA TRP A 438 -32.37 10.70 -10.24
C TRP A 438 -31.16 9.91 -10.74
N PRO A 439 -31.25 8.63 -11.19
CA PRO A 439 -30.05 7.89 -11.63
C PRO A 439 -29.38 8.54 -12.85
N GLN A 440 -30.19 9.16 -13.73
CA GLN A 440 -29.69 9.87 -14.90
C GLN A 440 -29.03 11.20 -14.53
N ARG A 441 -29.60 11.94 -13.57
CA ARG A 441 -28.97 13.18 -13.06
C ARG A 441 -27.67 12.87 -12.34
N GLU A 442 -27.71 11.87 -11.47
CA GLU A 442 -26.58 11.41 -10.67
C GLU A 442 -25.42 10.99 -11.59
N ALA A 443 -25.67 10.13 -12.59
CA ALA A 443 -24.65 9.73 -13.55
C ALA A 443 -24.09 10.90 -14.36
N ALA A 444 -24.90 11.93 -14.66
CA ALA A 444 -24.44 13.14 -15.32
C ALA A 444 -23.52 14.00 -14.43
N VAL A 445 -23.76 14.04 -13.12
CA VAL A 445 -22.88 14.69 -12.15
C VAL A 445 -21.57 13.91 -12.00
N LEU A 446 -21.65 12.57 -11.93
CA LEU A 446 -20.47 11.70 -11.97
C LEU A 446 -19.63 11.95 -13.24
N THR A 447 -20.26 11.98 -14.41
CA THR A 447 -19.59 12.30 -15.68
C THR A 447 -18.90 13.65 -15.64
N LEU A 448 -19.53 14.68 -15.04
CA LEU A 448 -18.94 16.01 -14.97
C LEU A 448 -17.71 16.01 -14.06
N GLY A 449 -17.79 15.41 -12.87
CA GLY A 449 -16.64 15.31 -11.95
C GLY A 449 -15.51 14.45 -12.51
N ALA A 450 -15.82 13.34 -13.19
CA ALA A 450 -14.84 12.42 -13.77
C ALA A 450 -14.02 13.01 -14.93
N VAL A 451 -14.45 14.14 -15.51
CA VAL A 451 -13.68 14.83 -16.56
C VAL A 451 -13.07 16.14 -16.09
N ALA A 452 -13.16 16.46 -14.79
CA ALA A 452 -12.77 17.75 -14.26
C ALA A 452 -11.30 18.07 -14.56
N ASP A 453 -10.38 17.18 -14.20
CA ASP A 453 -8.94 17.42 -14.32
C ASP A 453 -8.51 17.44 -15.79
N GLY A 454 -8.87 16.39 -16.54
CA GLY A 454 -8.46 16.26 -17.93
C GLY A 454 -9.10 17.27 -18.88
N CYS A 455 -10.26 17.83 -18.55
CA CYS A 455 -11.01 18.75 -19.42
C CYS A 455 -11.25 20.14 -18.82
N MET A 456 -10.54 20.55 -17.77
CA MET A 456 -10.80 21.81 -17.04
C MET A 456 -10.90 23.03 -17.96
N ASP A 457 -10.00 23.18 -18.93
CA ASP A 457 -10.00 24.29 -19.90
C ASP A 457 -11.30 24.35 -20.75
N ALA A 458 -11.81 23.18 -21.15
CA ALA A 458 -13.01 23.06 -21.95
C ALA A 458 -14.28 23.28 -21.10
N VAL A 459 -14.25 22.88 -19.83
CA VAL A 459 -15.37 23.02 -18.88
C VAL A 459 -15.47 24.44 -18.33
N THR A 460 -14.35 25.14 -18.11
CA THR A 460 -14.28 26.46 -17.46
C THR A 460 -15.29 27.49 -17.99
N PRO A 461 -15.50 27.65 -19.31
CA PRO A 461 -16.51 28.58 -19.83
C PRO A 461 -17.95 28.28 -19.39
N HIS A 462 -18.23 27.06 -18.94
CA HIS A 462 -19.53 26.57 -18.50
C HIS A 462 -19.70 26.60 -16.97
N LEU A 463 -18.62 26.66 -16.19
CA LEU A 463 -18.64 26.67 -14.72
C LEU A 463 -19.53 27.78 -14.10
N PRO A 464 -19.61 29.00 -14.66
CA PRO A 464 -20.51 30.04 -14.15
C PRO A 464 -22.01 29.66 -14.18
N GLU A 465 -22.42 28.71 -15.02
CA GLU A 465 -23.77 28.13 -15.02
C GLU A 465 -23.83 26.81 -14.22
N LEU A 466 -22.81 25.95 -14.38
CA LEU A 466 -22.77 24.62 -13.77
C LEU A 466 -22.63 24.68 -12.24
N VAL A 467 -21.75 25.50 -11.69
CA VAL A 467 -21.51 25.55 -10.24
C VAL A 467 -22.77 25.96 -9.46
N PRO A 468 -23.50 27.04 -9.82
CA PRO A 468 -24.79 27.33 -9.17
C PRO A 468 -25.81 26.20 -9.27
N TYR A 469 -25.79 25.44 -10.37
CA TYR A 469 -26.67 24.28 -10.54
C TYR A 469 -26.27 23.12 -9.63
N LEU A 470 -24.99 22.77 -9.57
CA LEU A 470 -24.46 21.75 -8.66
C LEU A 470 -24.75 22.12 -7.19
N ILE A 471 -24.56 23.37 -6.80
CA ILE A 471 -24.94 23.84 -5.45
C ILE A 471 -26.43 23.59 -5.15
N SER A 472 -27.30 23.71 -6.16
CA SER A 472 -28.73 23.38 -5.97
C SER A 472 -28.98 21.89 -5.73
N LEU A 473 -28.17 21.01 -6.34
CA LEU A 473 -28.25 19.55 -6.17
C LEU A 473 -27.77 19.06 -4.80
N LEU A 474 -27.04 19.88 -4.04
CA LEU A 474 -26.76 19.60 -2.62
C LEU A 474 -28.06 19.53 -1.77
N ASN A 475 -29.20 19.95 -2.31
CA ASN A 475 -30.51 19.83 -1.68
C ASN A 475 -31.43 18.82 -2.39
N ASP A 476 -30.88 17.93 -3.24
CA ASP A 476 -31.65 16.87 -3.87
C ASP A 476 -32.26 15.94 -2.81
N ALA A 477 -33.44 15.40 -3.10
CA ALA A 477 -34.14 14.49 -2.20
C ALA A 477 -33.36 13.19 -1.98
N GLN A 478 -32.62 12.73 -2.99
CA GLN A 478 -31.88 11.49 -2.95
C GLN A 478 -30.48 11.68 -2.34
N PRO A 479 -30.11 10.97 -1.25
CA PRO A 479 -28.79 11.08 -0.63
C PRO A 479 -27.63 10.88 -1.61
N VAL A 480 -27.73 9.86 -2.47
CA VAL A 480 -26.72 9.55 -3.50
C VAL A 480 -26.47 10.70 -4.50
N VAL A 481 -27.49 11.50 -4.83
CA VAL A 481 -27.30 12.69 -5.66
C VAL A 481 -26.53 13.77 -4.88
N ARG A 482 -26.84 13.96 -3.60
CA ARG A 482 -26.11 14.90 -2.74
C ARG A 482 -24.66 14.48 -2.56
N GLN A 483 -24.41 13.18 -2.40
CA GLN A 483 -23.10 12.57 -2.26
C GLN A 483 -22.22 12.88 -3.49
N ILE A 484 -22.65 12.48 -4.68
CA ILE A 484 -21.89 12.70 -5.92
C ILE A 484 -21.72 14.19 -6.23
N THR A 485 -22.68 15.02 -5.81
CA THR A 485 -22.58 16.48 -5.97
C THR A 485 -21.51 17.08 -5.07
N CYS A 486 -21.33 16.59 -3.84
CA CYS A 486 -20.22 17.03 -2.97
C CYS A 486 -18.89 16.72 -3.64
N TRP A 487 -18.70 15.47 -4.05
CA TRP A 487 -17.50 15.03 -4.78
C TRP A 487 -17.23 15.89 -6.02
N CYS A 488 -18.22 16.04 -6.90
CA CYS A 488 -18.08 16.84 -8.12
C CYS A 488 -17.76 18.32 -7.85
N LEU A 489 -18.34 18.93 -6.80
CA LEU A 489 -17.98 20.30 -6.42
C LEU A 489 -16.56 20.41 -5.88
N GLY A 490 -16.10 19.42 -5.11
CA GLY A 490 -14.71 19.32 -4.64
C GLY A 490 -13.71 19.38 -5.80
N ARG A 491 -13.99 18.66 -6.90
CA ARG A 491 -13.17 18.65 -8.13
C ARG A 491 -13.10 20.00 -8.86
N TYR A 492 -14.03 20.92 -8.61
CA TYR A 492 -14.01 22.29 -9.16
C TYR A 492 -13.67 23.36 -8.13
N SER A 493 -13.24 22.96 -6.93
CA SER A 493 -12.91 23.87 -5.84
C SER A 493 -11.71 24.76 -6.18
N GLU A 494 -10.70 24.22 -6.87
CA GLU A 494 -9.51 24.95 -7.31
C GLU A 494 -9.88 26.14 -8.21
N TRP A 495 -10.75 25.93 -9.20
CA TRP A 495 -11.23 27.00 -10.06
C TRP A 495 -11.93 28.09 -9.25
N ALA A 496 -12.78 27.70 -8.31
CA ALA A 496 -13.56 28.64 -7.51
C ALA A 496 -12.69 29.43 -6.52
N SER A 497 -11.71 28.78 -5.88
CA SER A 497 -10.84 29.37 -4.85
C SER A 497 -9.89 30.42 -5.45
N HIS A 498 -9.45 30.23 -6.70
CA HIS A 498 -8.49 31.09 -7.40
C HIS A 498 -9.10 32.27 -8.17
N LEU A 499 -10.42 32.46 -8.12
CA LEU A 499 -11.09 33.62 -8.74
C LEU A 499 -10.56 34.94 -8.15
N SER A 500 -9.99 35.80 -8.99
CA SER A 500 -9.34 37.04 -8.52
C SER A 500 -10.33 38.15 -8.14
N ASP A 501 -11.55 38.16 -8.69
CA ASP A 501 -12.58 39.14 -8.36
C ASP A 501 -13.32 38.74 -7.08
N PRO A 502 -13.27 39.53 -5.99
CA PRO A 502 -14.03 39.26 -4.77
C PRO A 502 -15.54 39.08 -5.01
N ALA A 503 -16.12 39.76 -6.01
CA ALA A 503 -17.53 39.58 -6.35
C ALA A 503 -17.83 38.22 -6.97
N GLU A 504 -16.88 37.65 -7.72
CA GLU A 504 -17.00 36.30 -8.29
C GLU A 504 -16.77 35.23 -7.22
N ARG A 505 -15.79 35.43 -6.32
CA ARG A 505 -15.60 34.55 -5.14
C ARG A 505 -16.86 34.49 -4.27
N ALA A 506 -17.46 35.64 -3.97
CA ALA A 506 -18.72 35.71 -3.21
C ALA A 506 -19.90 35.07 -3.95
N ARG A 507 -19.83 34.98 -5.29
CA ARG A 507 -20.88 34.40 -6.11
C ARG A 507 -20.74 32.89 -6.29
N PHE A 508 -19.52 32.35 -6.32
CA PHE A 508 -19.25 30.96 -6.68
C PHE A 508 -18.57 30.18 -5.56
N PHE A 509 -17.45 30.67 -5.02
CA PHE A 509 -16.67 29.97 -4.00
C PHE A 509 -17.36 29.94 -2.64
N GLU A 510 -17.80 31.10 -2.12
CA GLU A 510 -18.45 31.16 -0.80
C GLU A 510 -19.71 30.27 -0.73
N PRO A 511 -20.62 30.27 -1.74
CA PRO A 511 -21.79 29.39 -1.72
C PRO A 511 -21.45 27.91 -1.93
N MET A 512 -20.39 27.59 -2.67
CA MET A 512 -19.88 26.21 -2.82
C MET A 512 -19.37 25.69 -1.47
N MET A 513 -18.46 26.43 -0.83
CA MET A 513 -17.90 26.12 0.48
C MET A 513 -19.02 26.00 1.54
N GLU A 514 -19.94 26.96 1.60
CA GLU A 514 -21.08 26.91 2.52
C GLU A 514 -22.00 25.71 2.24
N GLY A 515 -22.24 25.39 0.97
CA GLY A 515 -23.03 24.25 0.56
C GLY A 515 -22.44 22.93 1.05
N ILE A 516 -21.14 22.72 0.83
CA ILE A 516 -20.42 21.51 1.26
C ILE A 516 -20.39 21.43 2.79
N LEU A 517 -20.04 22.52 3.49
CA LEU A 517 -20.07 22.59 4.96
C LEU A 517 -21.44 22.19 5.52
N ARG A 518 -22.54 22.68 4.93
CA ARG A 518 -23.91 22.31 5.33
C ARG A 518 -24.21 20.81 5.12
N ARG A 519 -23.58 20.15 4.13
CA ARG A 519 -23.71 18.70 3.90
C ARG A 519 -22.87 17.85 4.85
N MET A 520 -21.82 18.40 5.45
CA MET A 520 -21.16 17.74 6.59
C MET A 520 -22.11 17.53 7.78
N LEU A 521 -23.28 18.19 7.84
CA LEU A 521 -24.31 17.90 8.85
C LEU A 521 -25.57 17.26 8.24
N ASP A 522 -25.46 16.56 7.11
CA ASP A 522 -26.59 15.91 6.45
C ASP A 522 -27.26 14.84 7.35
N GLY A 523 -28.50 14.46 7.03
CA GLY A 523 -29.24 13.42 7.73
C GLY A 523 -28.74 12.00 7.41
N ASN A 524 -27.98 11.86 6.32
CA ASN A 524 -27.41 10.61 5.87
C ASN A 524 -25.88 10.59 6.06
N LYS A 525 -25.33 9.49 6.61
CA LYS A 525 -23.91 9.33 6.94
C LYS A 525 -23.01 9.31 5.71
N LYS A 526 -23.43 8.70 4.61
CA LYS A 526 -22.66 8.67 3.35
C LYS A 526 -22.54 10.06 2.73
N VAL A 527 -23.57 10.90 2.90
CA VAL A 527 -23.51 12.31 2.49
C VAL A 527 -22.58 13.12 3.39
N GLN A 528 -22.55 12.83 4.70
CA GLN A 528 -21.59 13.47 5.63
C GLN A 528 -20.15 13.13 5.27
N GLU A 529 -19.86 11.85 4.99
CA GLU A 529 -18.58 11.33 4.51
C GLU A 529 -18.17 12.03 3.22
N ALA A 530 -18.97 11.96 2.16
CA ALA A 530 -18.62 12.60 0.89
C ALA A 530 -18.51 14.13 0.98
N ALA A 531 -19.27 14.78 1.87
CA ALA A 531 -19.13 16.20 2.11
C ALA A 531 -17.84 16.54 2.87
N ALA A 532 -17.42 15.71 3.81
CA ALA A 532 -16.17 15.89 4.54
C ALA A 532 -14.96 15.65 3.62
N SER A 533 -14.94 14.55 2.85
CA SER A 533 -13.87 14.28 1.87
C SER A 533 -13.80 15.39 0.81
N ALA A 534 -14.95 15.83 0.25
CA ALA A 534 -14.96 16.96 -0.67
C ALA A 534 -14.51 18.28 -0.05
N PHE A 535 -14.68 18.44 1.28
CA PHE A 535 -14.19 19.61 1.99
C PHE A 535 -12.68 19.55 2.20
N ALA A 536 -12.12 18.39 2.53
CA ALA A 536 -10.67 18.18 2.59
C ALA A 536 -10.00 18.51 1.25
N SER A 537 -10.55 18.02 0.12
CA SER A 537 -10.03 18.40 -1.21
C SER A 537 -10.16 19.90 -1.48
N LEU A 538 -11.25 20.54 -1.02
CA LEU A 538 -11.41 21.99 -1.14
C LEU A 538 -10.36 22.73 -0.30
N GLU A 539 -9.98 22.20 0.87
CA GLU A 539 -8.94 22.75 1.73
C GLU A 539 -7.59 22.77 1.03
N GLU A 540 -7.16 21.62 0.52
CA GLU A 540 -5.89 21.47 -0.21
C GLU A 540 -5.81 22.40 -1.43
N LYS A 541 -6.86 22.43 -2.25
CA LYS A 541 -6.89 23.25 -3.48
C LYS A 541 -7.12 24.74 -3.21
N SER A 542 -7.48 25.13 -1.98
CA SER A 542 -7.66 26.54 -1.59
C SER A 542 -6.46 27.09 -0.82
N ASP A 543 -5.79 26.25 -0.04
CA ASP A 543 -4.62 26.58 0.77
C ASP A 543 -4.84 27.88 1.60
N ALA A 544 -3.92 28.85 1.57
CA ALA A 544 -4.00 30.09 2.31
C ALA A 544 -5.25 30.95 1.97
N ASN A 545 -5.97 30.67 0.88
CA ASN A 545 -7.22 31.38 0.57
C ASN A 545 -8.35 31.10 1.58
N LEU A 546 -8.18 30.10 2.45
CA LEU A 546 -9.12 29.76 3.52
C LEU A 546 -8.97 30.56 4.80
N ILE A 547 -7.85 31.28 4.99
CA ILE A 547 -7.59 32.06 6.21
C ILE A 547 -8.79 32.97 6.61
N PRO A 548 -9.48 33.68 5.69
CA PRO A 548 -10.64 34.51 6.04
C PRO A 548 -11.87 33.73 6.53
N TYR A 549 -11.91 32.42 6.30
CA TYR A 549 -13.05 31.54 6.55
C TYR A 549 -12.78 30.52 7.68
N CYS A 550 -11.63 30.57 8.36
CA CYS A 550 -11.32 29.64 9.46
C CYS A 550 -12.41 29.62 10.54
N GLU A 551 -12.94 30.77 10.96
CA GLU A 551 -13.99 30.80 12.00
C GLU A 551 -15.26 30.02 11.62
N PRO A 552 -15.93 30.29 10.48
CA PRO A 552 -17.11 29.51 10.10
C PRO A 552 -16.79 28.03 9.87
N ILE A 553 -15.62 27.69 9.33
CA ILE A 553 -15.19 26.30 9.13
C ILE A 553 -15.06 25.57 10.47
N LEU A 554 -14.31 26.13 11.42
CA LEU A 554 -14.13 25.54 12.75
C LEU A 554 -15.46 25.40 13.50
N ARG A 555 -16.37 26.38 13.37
CA ARG A 555 -17.72 26.28 13.96
C ARG A 555 -18.53 25.14 13.35
N GLN A 556 -18.29 24.79 12.09
CA GLN A 556 -18.90 23.63 11.46
C GLN A 556 -18.29 22.34 11.99
N PHE A 557 -16.96 22.23 12.04
CA PHE A 557 -16.27 21.06 12.58
C PHE A 557 -16.68 20.75 14.02
N VAL A 558 -16.82 21.76 14.88
CA VAL A 558 -17.31 21.59 16.26
C VAL A 558 -18.72 20.99 16.30
N GLN A 559 -19.59 21.33 15.36
CA GLN A 559 -20.92 20.71 15.27
C GLN A 559 -20.81 19.26 14.76
N CYS A 560 -19.93 18.98 13.81
CA CYS A 560 -19.66 17.62 13.32
C CYS A 560 -19.14 16.72 14.44
N PHE A 561 -18.24 17.20 15.32
CA PHE A 561 -17.79 16.47 16.51
C PHE A 561 -18.93 16.04 17.44
N GLY A 562 -20.02 16.82 17.47
CA GLY A 562 -21.22 16.52 18.25
C GLY A 562 -22.22 15.60 17.56
N LYS A 563 -22.09 15.37 16.25
CA LYS A 563 -23.06 14.63 15.43
C LYS A 563 -22.50 13.32 14.87
N TYR A 564 -21.23 13.30 14.47
CA TYR A 564 -20.61 12.18 13.79
C TYR A 564 -20.53 10.94 14.68
N LYS A 565 -20.74 9.79 14.02
CA LYS A 565 -20.45 8.46 14.54
C LYS A 565 -19.01 8.09 14.21
N ASP A 566 -18.58 6.94 14.69
CA ASP A 566 -17.17 6.54 14.73
C ASP A 566 -16.51 6.54 13.34
N ARG A 567 -17.18 6.09 12.26
CA ARG A 567 -16.62 6.12 10.88
C ARG A 567 -16.36 7.55 10.40
N ASN A 568 -17.39 8.39 10.39
CA ASN A 568 -17.26 9.77 9.90
C ASN A 568 -16.37 10.64 10.80
N MET A 569 -16.20 10.26 12.07
CA MET A 569 -15.28 10.94 12.97
C MET A 569 -13.84 10.90 12.47
N TYR A 570 -13.42 9.80 11.83
CA TYR A 570 -12.07 9.67 11.30
C TYR A 570 -11.82 10.65 10.15
N ILE A 571 -12.79 10.78 9.25
CA ILE A 571 -12.73 11.75 8.15
C ILE A 571 -12.74 13.19 8.70
N LEU A 572 -13.47 13.45 9.79
CA LEU A 572 -13.45 14.77 10.42
C LEU A 572 -12.07 15.11 11.01
N TYR A 573 -11.37 14.13 11.59
CA TYR A 573 -9.99 14.34 12.04
C TYR A 573 -9.09 14.69 10.87
N ASP A 574 -9.28 14.06 9.71
CA ASP A 574 -8.54 14.38 8.49
C ASP A 574 -8.80 15.81 8.01
N CYS A 575 -10.06 16.26 7.88
CA CYS A 575 -10.36 17.67 7.53
C CYS A 575 -9.71 18.67 8.51
N VAL A 576 -9.69 18.36 9.80
CA VAL A 576 -9.03 19.23 10.79
C VAL A 576 -7.52 19.28 10.59
N GLN A 577 -6.90 18.16 10.19
CA GLN A 577 -5.48 18.08 9.85
C GLN A 577 -5.17 18.90 8.61
N THR A 578 -5.90 18.67 7.52
CA THR A 578 -5.74 19.38 6.24
C THR A 578 -5.89 20.88 6.44
N LEU A 579 -6.91 21.35 7.19
CA LEU A 579 -7.04 22.76 7.53
C LEU A 579 -5.82 23.32 8.26
N ALA A 580 -5.29 22.55 9.23
CA ALA A 580 -4.14 22.95 10.04
C ALA A 580 -2.86 23.06 9.19
N GLU A 581 -2.68 22.18 8.22
CA GLU A 581 -1.59 22.24 7.24
C GLU A 581 -1.73 23.46 6.32
N CYS A 582 -2.91 23.70 5.75
CA CYS A 582 -3.18 24.81 4.82
C CYS A 582 -3.01 26.20 5.44
N VAL A 583 -3.45 26.41 6.69
CA VAL A 583 -3.43 27.75 7.31
C VAL A 583 -2.32 27.95 8.33
N MET A 584 -1.65 26.87 8.75
CA MET A 584 -0.50 26.88 9.64
C MET A 584 -0.71 27.76 10.90
N GLN A 585 0.23 28.68 11.18
CA GLN A 585 0.21 29.56 12.36
C GLN A 585 -0.97 30.51 12.43
N GLU A 586 -1.72 30.73 11.34
CA GLU A 586 -2.94 31.54 11.38
C GLU A 586 -4.04 30.87 12.22
N LEU A 587 -4.01 29.54 12.37
CA LEU A 587 -4.95 28.83 13.24
C LEU A 587 -4.71 29.09 14.73
N ALA A 588 -3.52 29.58 15.10
CA ALA A 588 -3.11 29.86 16.49
C ALA A 588 -3.76 31.13 17.09
N GLN A 589 -4.60 31.84 16.32
CA GLN A 589 -5.29 33.04 16.82
C GLN A 589 -6.19 32.67 18.01
N PRO A 590 -6.15 33.42 19.14
CA PRO A 590 -6.81 33.01 20.38
C PRO A 590 -8.29 32.65 20.24
N HIS A 591 -9.04 33.39 19.40
CA HIS A 591 -10.46 33.10 19.21
C HIS A 591 -10.73 31.82 18.40
N LEU A 592 -9.81 31.39 17.53
CA LEU A 592 -9.91 30.13 16.77
C LEU A 592 -9.56 28.95 17.67
N VAL A 593 -8.50 29.10 18.49
CA VAL A 593 -8.12 28.15 19.54
C VAL A 593 -9.29 27.89 20.50
N ASP A 594 -9.96 28.96 20.95
CA ASP A 594 -11.12 28.90 21.85
C ASP A 594 -12.35 28.21 21.23
N ILE A 595 -12.41 28.06 19.90
CA ILE A 595 -13.49 27.34 19.20
C ILE A 595 -13.16 25.84 19.12
N LEU A 596 -11.97 25.49 18.63
CA LEU A 596 -11.65 24.10 18.28
C LEU A 596 -11.20 23.26 19.48
N MET A 597 -10.29 23.77 20.31
CA MET A 597 -9.66 22.98 21.38
C MET A 597 -10.65 22.40 22.40
N PRO A 598 -11.71 23.12 22.82
CA PRO A 598 -12.70 22.52 23.73
C PRO A 598 -13.35 21.25 23.16
N ALA A 599 -13.62 21.21 21.85
CA ALA A 599 -14.22 20.05 21.20
C ALA A 599 -13.25 18.86 21.12
N LEU A 600 -12.01 19.10 20.68
CA LEU A 600 -10.96 18.08 20.63
C LEU A 600 -10.65 17.49 22.01
N ILE A 601 -10.54 18.34 23.04
CA ILE A 601 -10.28 17.90 24.41
C ILE A 601 -11.48 17.14 25.01
N ASP A 602 -12.71 17.56 24.73
CA ASP A 602 -13.90 16.82 25.16
C ASP A 602 -13.95 15.42 24.53
N ARG A 603 -13.67 15.30 23.23
CA ARG A 603 -13.59 13.99 22.55
C ARG A 603 -12.44 13.16 23.09
N TYR A 604 -11.25 13.74 23.22
CA TYR A 604 -10.07 13.10 23.81
C TYR A 604 -10.35 12.48 25.18
N ASN A 605 -11.05 13.20 26.06
CA ASN A 605 -11.39 12.68 27.39
C ASN A 605 -12.43 11.56 27.37
N LYS A 606 -13.20 11.40 26.29
CA LYS A 606 -14.20 10.33 26.11
C LYS A 606 -13.62 9.06 25.51
N VAL A 607 -12.65 9.19 24.60
CA VAL A 607 -12.01 8.04 23.94
C VAL A 607 -11.20 7.23 24.95
N ALA A 608 -11.39 5.91 24.99
CA ALA A 608 -10.67 5.01 25.89
C ALA A 608 -9.25 4.69 25.37
N ASP A 609 -8.33 4.31 26.27
CA ASP A 609 -6.93 3.99 25.90
C ASP A 609 -6.80 2.72 25.02
N GLN A 610 -7.85 1.89 24.96
CA GLN A 610 -7.92 0.70 24.10
C GLN A 610 -8.68 0.98 22.79
N SER A 611 -9.17 2.20 22.58
CA SER A 611 -9.92 2.56 21.38
C SER A 611 -8.98 2.86 20.22
N ARG A 612 -9.26 2.28 19.07
CA ARG A 612 -8.51 2.53 17.82
C ARG A 612 -8.73 3.93 17.26
N GLU A 613 -9.82 4.59 17.65
CA GLU A 613 -10.05 6.01 17.35
C GLU A 613 -8.91 6.89 17.87
N LEU A 614 -8.18 6.43 18.89
CA LEU A 614 -7.07 7.19 19.43
C LEU A 614 -6.01 7.47 18.36
N PHE A 615 -5.82 6.59 17.37
CA PHE A 615 -4.80 6.78 16.33
C PHE A 615 -5.02 8.07 15.52
N PRO A 616 -6.14 8.23 14.77
CA PRO A 616 -6.37 9.46 14.01
C PRO A 616 -6.56 10.68 14.92
N LEU A 617 -7.06 10.51 16.15
CA LEU A 617 -7.19 11.63 17.08
C LEU A 617 -5.83 12.16 17.55
N LEU A 618 -4.88 11.29 17.89
CA LEU A 618 -3.53 11.73 18.31
C LEU A 618 -2.77 12.33 17.14
N GLU A 619 -2.93 11.78 15.93
CA GLU A 619 -2.37 12.36 14.70
C GLU A 619 -2.93 13.76 14.44
N CYS A 620 -4.26 13.93 14.51
CA CYS A 620 -4.92 15.23 14.45
C CYS A 620 -4.38 16.23 15.48
N LEU A 621 -4.17 15.80 16.72
CA LEU A 621 -3.57 16.65 17.75
C LEU A 621 -2.11 17.02 17.45
N GLY A 622 -1.36 16.16 16.76
CA GLY A 622 -0.01 16.44 16.29
C GLY A 622 0.04 17.57 15.27
N TYR A 623 -0.86 17.53 14.27
CA TYR A 623 -1.02 18.58 13.28
C TYR A 623 -1.47 19.91 13.88
N ILE A 624 -2.44 19.87 14.81
CA ILE A 624 -2.85 21.06 15.56
C ILE A 624 -1.72 21.62 16.41
N ALA A 625 -0.91 20.76 17.06
CA ALA A 625 0.26 21.22 17.80
C ALA A 625 1.24 21.96 16.89
N ALA A 626 1.57 21.39 15.72
CA ALA A 626 2.44 22.02 14.74
C ALA A 626 1.91 23.38 14.25
N ALA A 627 0.62 23.47 13.92
CA ALA A 627 -0.02 24.70 13.49
C ALA A 627 -0.08 25.76 14.61
N TYR A 628 -0.34 25.36 15.85
CA TYR A 628 -0.48 26.29 16.98
C TYR A 628 0.86 26.80 17.53
N GLY A 629 1.91 25.99 17.39
CA GLY A 629 3.18 26.23 18.07
C GLY A 629 2.98 26.42 19.58
N ASP A 630 3.55 27.49 20.14
CA ASP A 630 3.50 27.75 21.58
C ASP A 630 2.08 28.01 22.13
N ALA A 631 1.09 28.34 21.27
CA ALA A 631 -0.30 28.46 21.67
C ALA A 631 -0.89 27.11 22.15
N PHE A 632 -0.27 25.98 21.78
CA PHE A 632 -0.65 24.65 22.24
C PHE A 632 -0.22 24.33 23.68
N ALA A 633 0.72 25.09 24.25
CA ALA A 633 1.32 24.81 25.56
C ALA A 633 0.32 24.59 26.72
N PRO A 634 -0.81 25.32 26.82
CA PRO A 634 -1.81 25.09 27.88
C PRO A 634 -2.45 23.69 27.85
N PHE A 635 -2.44 23.02 26.70
CA PHE A 635 -3.07 21.71 26.48
C PHE A 635 -2.06 20.55 26.51
N ALA A 636 -0.75 20.86 26.38
CA ALA A 636 0.30 19.85 26.20
C ALA A 636 0.46 18.89 27.39
N GLN A 637 0.37 19.38 28.63
CA GLN A 637 0.65 18.57 29.82
C GLN A 637 -0.22 17.31 29.96
N PRO A 638 -1.57 17.38 29.93
CA PRO A 638 -2.40 16.18 30.03
C PRO A 638 -2.20 15.22 28.85
N LEU A 639 -2.01 15.76 27.64
CA LEU A 639 -1.77 14.95 26.43
C LEU A 639 -0.46 14.15 26.56
N PHE A 640 0.62 14.85 26.92
CA PHE A 640 1.93 14.26 27.15
C PHE A 640 1.89 13.16 28.20
N GLN A 641 1.22 13.40 29.33
CA GLN A 641 1.11 12.42 30.43
C GLN A 641 0.38 11.13 30.02
N ARG A 642 -0.66 11.25 29.20
CA ARG A 642 -1.41 10.09 28.73
C ARG A 642 -0.63 9.27 27.70
N CYS A 643 0.09 9.90 26.77
CA CYS A 643 1.00 9.19 25.87
C CYS A 643 2.06 8.40 26.65
N ILE A 644 2.64 8.99 27.70
CA ILE A 644 3.59 8.29 28.60
C ILE A 644 2.95 7.08 29.28
N LYS A 645 1.71 7.23 29.74
CA LYS A 645 0.95 6.13 30.36
C LYS A 645 0.72 4.99 29.37
N ILE A 646 0.23 5.30 28.16
CA ILE A 646 -0.07 4.32 27.12
C ILE A 646 1.20 3.55 26.71
N ILE A 647 2.30 4.28 26.48
CA ILE A 647 3.59 3.65 26.16
C ILE A 647 4.02 2.69 27.27
N TYR A 648 3.93 3.12 28.53
CA TYR A 648 4.32 2.29 29.66
C TYR A 648 3.45 1.04 29.80
N GLU A 649 2.13 1.16 29.73
CA GLU A 649 1.19 0.04 29.87
C GLU A 649 1.38 -0.98 28.73
N ASN A 650 1.52 -0.52 27.49
CA ASN A 650 1.75 -1.40 26.34
C ASN A 650 3.08 -2.16 26.44
N LEU A 651 4.17 -1.48 26.83
CA LEU A 651 5.46 -2.15 27.06
C LEU A 651 5.36 -3.20 28.18
N GLN A 652 4.59 -2.95 29.24
CA GLN A 652 4.35 -3.93 30.30
C GLN A 652 3.55 -5.14 29.83
N GLU A 653 2.50 -4.92 29.04
CA GLU A 653 1.68 -5.98 28.46
C GLU A 653 2.50 -6.85 27.51
N TYR A 654 3.36 -6.24 26.69
CA TYR A 654 4.30 -6.96 25.83
C TYR A 654 5.28 -7.80 26.65
N MET A 655 5.86 -7.25 27.73
CA MET A 655 6.70 -8.05 28.62
C MET A 655 5.94 -9.21 29.27
N ALA A 656 4.64 -9.07 29.52
CA ALA A 656 3.80 -10.14 30.05
C ALA A 656 3.52 -11.23 29.00
N SER A 657 3.24 -10.86 27.74
CA SER A 657 2.99 -11.82 26.64
C SER A 657 4.23 -12.66 26.32
N VAL A 658 5.42 -12.05 26.32
CA VAL A 658 6.70 -12.77 26.15
C VAL A 658 6.92 -13.82 27.24
N ASN A 659 6.48 -13.56 28.47
CA ASN A 659 6.62 -14.47 29.60
C ASN A 659 5.49 -15.51 29.71
N ASN A 660 4.37 -15.32 28.99
CA ASN A 660 3.21 -16.20 29.03
C ASN A 660 2.49 -16.22 27.68
N GLN A 661 2.71 -17.30 26.91
CA GLN A 661 2.11 -17.52 25.57
C GLN A 661 0.57 -17.58 25.54
N ALA A 662 -0.11 -17.54 26.70
CA ALA A 662 -1.56 -17.45 26.80
C ALA A 662 -2.09 -16.00 26.81
N ILE A 663 -1.21 -15.00 26.84
CA ILE A 663 -1.54 -13.57 26.75
C ILE A 663 -1.22 -13.13 25.32
N ASP A 664 -2.19 -12.52 24.66
CA ASP A 664 -2.01 -11.97 23.32
C ASP A 664 -1.04 -10.78 23.35
N GLU A 665 -0.31 -10.58 22.26
CA GLU A 665 0.56 -9.42 22.12
C GLU A 665 -0.28 -8.14 22.04
N PRO A 666 0.09 -7.05 22.76
CA PRO A 666 -0.64 -5.80 22.66
C PRO A 666 -0.43 -5.14 21.30
N ASP A 667 -1.43 -4.39 20.86
CA ASP A 667 -1.40 -3.64 19.60
C ASP A 667 -0.32 -2.54 19.67
N LYS A 668 0.65 -2.58 18.75
CA LYS A 668 1.84 -1.70 18.77
C LYS A 668 1.57 -0.32 18.22
N ASP A 669 0.45 -0.08 17.54
CA ASP A 669 0.11 1.22 16.95
C ASP A 669 -0.13 2.29 18.02
N PHE A 670 -0.54 1.87 19.22
CA PHE A 670 -0.62 2.74 20.39
C PHE A 670 0.74 3.31 20.81
N LEU A 671 1.83 2.57 20.58
CA LEU A 671 3.18 3.07 20.82
C LEU A 671 3.57 4.10 19.76
N VAL A 672 3.39 3.76 18.48
CA VAL A 672 3.75 4.61 17.33
C VAL A 672 3.07 5.98 17.44
N THR A 673 1.74 6.00 17.49
CA THR A 673 0.95 7.24 17.55
C THR A 673 1.21 8.08 18.81
N SER A 674 1.51 7.43 19.94
CA SER A 674 1.90 8.13 21.17
C SER A 674 3.29 8.76 21.05
N LEU A 675 4.26 8.06 20.45
CA LEU A 675 5.61 8.59 20.21
C LEU A 675 5.57 9.78 19.25
N ASP A 676 4.76 9.69 18.20
CA ASP A 676 4.62 10.75 17.19
C ASP A 676 3.99 12.02 17.78
N LEU A 677 2.93 11.89 18.59
CA LEU A 677 2.37 13.06 19.30
C LEU A 677 3.35 13.65 20.31
N LEU A 678 4.11 12.83 21.04
CA LEU A 678 5.16 13.35 21.95
C LEU A 678 6.20 14.14 21.16
N SER A 679 6.59 13.67 19.97
CA SER A 679 7.50 14.39 19.08
C SER A 679 6.88 15.73 18.63
N ALA A 680 5.64 15.71 18.13
CA ALA A 680 4.95 16.91 17.68
C ALA A 680 4.85 17.97 18.80
N ILE A 681 4.52 17.57 20.03
CA ILE A 681 4.50 18.48 21.18
C ILE A 681 5.87 19.08 21.48
N ILE A 682 6.94 18.26 21.45
CA ILE A 682 8.31 18.71 21.74
C ILE A 682 8.79 19.73 20.70
N GLN A 683 8.40 19.55 19.44
CA GLN A 683 8.74 20.46 18.34
C GLN A 683 7.91 21.75 18.36
N ALA A 684 6.63 21.67 18.73
CA ALA A 684 5.70 22.77 18.61
C ALA A 684 5.87 23.87 19.67
N ILE A 685 6.03 23.49 20.95
CA ILE A 685 5.99 24.43 22.07
C ILE A 685 7.39 24.92 22.45
N ASP A 686 7.46 26.01 23.23
CA ASP A 686 8.74 26.53 23.71
C ASP A 686 9.63 25.43 24.34
N PRO A 687 10.90 25.30 23.92
CA PRO A 687 11.86 24.31 24.41
C PRO A 687 12.00 24.20 25.93
N GLN A 688 11.81 25.29 26.68
CA GLN A 688 11.87 25.23 28.14
C GLN A 688 10.65 24.51 28.69
N LYS A 689 9.46 24.77 28.13
CA LYS A 689 8.20 24.13 28.54
C LYS A 689 8.18 22.65 28.17
N SER A 690 8.57 22.29 26.94
CA SER A 690 8.68 20.86 26.55
C SER A 690 9.76 20.14 27.36
N GLY A 691 10.88 20.82 27.64
CA GLY A 691 11.89 20.33 28.56
C GLY A 691 11.39 20.08 29.99
N GLU A 692 10.48 20.93 30.49
CA GLU A 692 9.80 20.72 31.79
C GLU A 692 8.83 19.54 31.75
N LEU A 693 8.11 19.32 30.65
CA LEU A 693 7.23 18.14 30.49
C LEU A 693 8.04 16.84 30.57
N VAL A 694 9.16 16.78 29.83
CA VAL A 694 10.07 15.63 29.83
C VAL A 694 10.71 15.42 31.20
N ALA A 695 11.16 16.49 31.86
CA ALA A 695 11.79 16.41 33.18
C ALA A 695 10.83 15.92 34.28
N ASN A 696 9.54 16.23 34.15
CA ASN A 696 8.52 15.88 35.13
C ASN A 696 7.75 14.59 34.81
N SER A 697 8.09 13.89 33.71
CA SER A 697 7.39 12.67 33.33
C SER A 697 7.64 11.53 34.34
N GLN A 698 6.59 10.74 34.60
CA GLN A 698 6.67 9.52 35.41
C GLN A 698 5.83 8.43 34.72
N PRO A 699 6.42 7.29 34.30
CA PRO A 699 7.85 6.94 34.32
C PRO A 699 8.76 7.90 33.52
N ARG A 700 10.09 7.76 33.70
CA ARG A 700 11.05 8.65 33.04
C ARG A 700 10.99 8.48 31.52
N PHE A 701 10.82 9.59 30.81
CA PHE A 701 10.65 9.65 29.37
C PHE A 701 11.75 8.90 28.60
N PHE A 702 13.02 9.20 28.86
CA PHE A 702 14.14 8.59 28.14
C PHE A 702 14.33 7.09 28.47
N ASP A 703 13.85 6.61 29.62
CA ASP A 703 13.86 5.16 29.88
C ASP A 703 12.87 4.46 28.94
N LEU A 704 11.65 5.01 28.80
CA LEU A 704 10.64 4.48 27.89
C LEU A 704 11.10 4.55 26.43
N LEU A 705 11.73 5.67 26.05
CA LEU A 705 12.28 5.84 24.71
C LEU A 705 13.32 4.75 24.38
N CYS A 706 14.24 4.47 25.31
CA CYS A 706 15.22 3.39 25.15
C CYS A 706 14.56 2.02 24.93
N PHE A 707 13.47 1.71 25.65
CA PHE A 707 12.74 0.47 25.41
C PHE A 707 12.08 0.43 24.03
N CYS A 708 11.51 1.55 23.57
CA CYS A 708 10.89 1.63 22.24
C CYS A 708 11.91 1.48 21.11
N MET A 709 13.12 2.04 21.28
CA MET A 709 14.23 1.88 20.32
C MET A 709 14.68 0.42 20.13
N GLU A 710 14.40 -0.45 21.09
CA GLU A 710 14.72 -1.89 21.04
C GLU A 710 13.49 -2.78 20.78
N ASP A 711 12.31 -2.20 20.54
CA ASP A 711 11.07 -2.96 20.31
C ASP A 711 11.21 -3.83 19.04
N PRO A 712 10.67 -5.07 19.00
CA PRO A 712 10.71 -5.91 17.80
C PRO A 712 9.95 -5.32 16.60
N ASN A 713 8.90 -4.51 16.82
CA ASN A 713 8.16 -3.86 15.75
C ASN A 713 9.01 -2.71 15.15
N TYR A 714 9.13 -2.69 13.82
CA TYR A 714 9.99 -1.73 13.13
C TYR A 714 9.43 -0.30 13.14
N GLU A 715 8.11 -0.12 13.14
CA GLU A 715 7.44 1.19 13.15
C GLU A 715 7.64 1.86 14.51
N VAL A 716 7.55 1.09 15.60
CA VAL A 716 7.88 1.58 16.94
C VAL A 716 9.32 2.09 17.01
N ARG A 717 10.27 1.33 16.44
CA ARG A 717 11.67 1.78 16.34
C ARG A 717 11.77 3.04 15.49
N GLN A 718 11.15 3.08 14.32
CA GLN A 718 11.17 4.21 13.39
C GLN A 718 10.72 5.52 14.08
N SER A 719 9.55 5.52 14.74
CA SER A 719 9.04 6.68 15.50
C SER A 719 9.92 7.04 16.70
N SER A 720 10.48 6.04 17.40
CA SER A 720 11.39 6.30 18.52
C SER A 720 12.68 7.02 18.10
N TYR A 721 13.24 6.68 16.94
CA TYR A 721 14.44 7.35 16.41
C TYR A 721 14.11 8.75 15.86
N ALA A 722 12.92 8.96 15.29
CA ALA A 722 12.45 10.30 14.94
C ALA A 722 12.35 11.18 16.20
N LEU A 723 11.61 10.71 17.21
CA LEU A 723 11.47 11.42 18.49
C LEU A 723 12.83 11.69 19.16
N LEU A 724 13.80 10.77 19.06
CA LEU A 724 15.16 10.99 19.56
C LEU A 724 15.86 12.18 18.87
N GLY A 725 15.74 12.28 17.54
CA GLY A 725 16.28 13.42 16.79
C GLY A 725 15.60 14.74 17.18
N ASP A 726 14.27 14.74 17.33
CA ASP A 726 13.53 15.92 17.79
C ASP A 726 13.91 16.34 19.21
N CYS A 727 14.21 15.36 20.08
CA CYS A 727 14.76 15.62 21.39
C CYS A 727 16.14 16.27 21.32
N ALA A 728 16.99 15.84 20.38
CA ALA A 728 18.32 16.42 20.18
C ALA A 728 18.25 17.86 19.68
N ILE A 729 17.26 18.20 18.84
CA ILE A 729 17.03 19.55 18.34
C ILE A 729 16.48 20.46 19.45
N ASN A 730 15.41 20.03 20.12
CA ASN A 730 14.60 20.94 20.95
C ASN A 730 14.97 20.89 22.44
N ILE A 731 15.37 19.73 22.97
CA ILE A 731 15.54 19.51 24.42
C ILE A 731 16.85 18.78 24.76
N PHE A 732 17.93 19.12 24.04
CA PHE A 732 19.24 18.52 24.26
C PHE A 732 19.71 18.55 25.73
N PRO A 733 19.51 19.62 26.52
CA PRO A 733 19.94 19.63 27.93
C PRO A 733 19.34 18.49 28.77
N GLN A 734 18.13 18.06 28.45
CA GLN A 734 17.47 16.91 29.10
C GLN A 734 18.00 15.59 28.54
N LEU A 735 18.28 15.52 27.23
CA LEU A 735 18.85 14.33 26.56
C LEU A 735 20.30 14.04 26.98
N GLU A 736 21.10 15.06 27.28
CA GLU A 736 22.55 14.96 27.53
C GLU A 736 22.90 13.88 28.56
N ALA A 737 22.14 13.77 29.65
CA ALA A 737 22.37 12.80 30.72
C ALA A 737 22.10 11.34 30.31
N PHE A 738 21.35 11.11 29.22
CA PHE A 738 20.94 9.79 28.73
C PHE A 738 21.72 9.31 27.51
N ILE A 739 22.56 10.16 26.90
CA ILE A 739 23.46 9.78 25.79
C ILE A 739 24.22 8.48 26.08
N PRO A 740 24.79 8.22 27.29
CA PRO A 740 25.50 6.98 27.55
C PRO A 740 24.64 5.70 27.46
N GLN A 741 23.32 5.83 27.67
CA GLN A 741 22.35 4.72 27.62
C GLN A 741 21.82 4.52 26.19
N ILE A 742 21.61 5.61 25.45
CA ILE A 742 21.02 5.62 24.11
C ILE A 742 22.03 5.21 23.02
N MET A 743 23.26 5.71 23.10
CA MET A 743 24.26 5.54 22.03
C MET A 743 24.61 4.08 21.71
N PRO A 744 24.75 3.15 22.68
CA PRO A 744 24.97 1.74 22.36
C PRO A 744 23.88 1.15 21.46
N THR A 745 22.61 1.49 21.72
CA THR A 745 21.45 1.03 20.94
C THR A 745 21.42 1.66 19.56
N LEU A 746 21.66 2.97 19.46
CA LEU A 746 21.76 3.66 18.18
C LEU A 746 22.88 3.07 17.30
N VAL A 747 24.08 2.86 17.86
CA VAL A 747 25.21 2.26 17.13
C VAL A 747 24.87 0.86 16.61
N LYS A 748 24.12 0.07 17.40
CA LYS A 748 23.64 -1.25 16.99
C LYS A 748 22.63 -1.15 15.84
N GLN A 749 21.73 -0.18 15.86
CA GLN A 749 20.73 0.01 14.80
C GLN A 749 21.34 0.44 13.46
N LEU A 750 22.49 1.12 13.48
CA LEU A 750 23.26 1.48 12.29
C LEU A 750 24.02 0.28 11.65
N ASP A 751 23.91 -0.92 12.23
CA ASP A 751 24.57 -2.12 11.74
C ASP A 751 23.79 -2.78 10.60
N LEU A 752 24.23 -2.55 9.36
CA LEU A 752 23.63 -3.15 8.17
C LEU A 752 23.58 -4.68 8.20
N ASP A 753 24.51 -5.33 8.89
CA ASP A 753 24.55 -6.80 8.97
C ASP A 753 23.36 -7.39 9.77
N LEU A 754 22.62 -6.54 10.50
CA LEU A 754 21.43 -6.95 11.26
C LEU A 754 20.14 -6.90 10.43
N ILE A 755 20.17 -6.29 9.23
CA ILE A 755 19.00 -6.21 8.34
C ILE A 755 18.98 -7.46 7.44
N ARG A 756 17.89 -8.22 7.48
CA ARG A 756 17.72 -9.42 6.65
C ARG A 756 17.28 -9.01 5.23
N ASP A 757 17.60 -9.84 4.25
CA ASP A 757 17.23 -9.59 2.84
C ASP A 757 15.71 -9.46 2.64
N GLU A 758 14.93 -10.17 3.44
CA GLU A 758 13.46 -10.14 3.41
C GLU A 758 12.88 -8.85 4.03
N ASP A 759 13.65 -8.15 4.87
CA ASP A 759 13.23 -6.97 5.65
C ASP A 759 13.89 -5.67 5.13
N ARG A 760 14.43 -5.66 3.90
CA ARG A 760 15.23 -4.52 3.40
C ARG A 760 14.45 -3.20 3.43
N HIS A 761 13.21 -3.21 2.94
CA HIS A 761 12.38 -1.99 2.89
C HIS A 761 12.07 -1.45 4.29
N THR A 762 11.59 -2.30 5.21
CA THR A 762 11.24 -1.89 6.58
C THR A 762 12.47 -1.55 7.41
N GLY A 763 13.57 -2.28 7.23
CA GLY A 763 14.85 -2.05 7.87
C GLY A 763 15.48 -0.71 7.48
N PHE A 764 15.37 -0.31 6.21
CA PHE A 764 15.90 0.96 5.71
C PHE A 764 15.16 2.17 6.28
N SER A 765 13.84 2.08 6.49
CA SER A 765 13.07 3.16 7.13
C SER A 765 13.55 3.45 8.56
N VAL A 766 13.81 2.42 9.36
CA VAL A 766 14.36 2.59 10.72
C VAL A 766 15.80 3.12 10.66
N LEU A 767 16.61 2.58 9.74
CA LEU A 767 17.99 2.99 9.54
C LEU A 767 18.10 4.49 9.17
N ASN A 768 17.17 4.97 8.34
CA ASN A 768 17.08 6.38 7.94
C ASN A 768 16.98 7.31 9.17
N ASN A 769 16.01 7.05 10.06
CA ASN A 769 15.79 7.86 11.26
C ASN A 769 16.91 7.69 12.29
N ALA A 770 17.54 6.51 12.36
CA ALA A 770 18.73 6.30 13.19
C ALA A 770 19.93 7.12 12.70
N CYS A 771 20.16 7.19 11.37
CA CYS A 771 21.17 8.06 10.78
C CYS A 771 20.87 9.53 11.07
N TRP A 772 19.64 9.96 10.83
CA TRP A 772 19.22 11.35 11.05
C TRP A 772 19.39 11.78 12.51
N SER A 773 18.83 11.03 13.46
CA SER A 773 18.96 11.32 14.91
C SER A 773 20.42 11.30 15.39
N CYS A 774 21.26 10.41 14.85
CA CYS A 774 22.71 10.44 15.11
C CYS A 774 23.34 11.76 14.71
N GLY A 775 22.95 12.28 13.53
CA GLY A 775 23.40 13.57 13.03
C GLY A 775 22.97 14.72 13.94
N GLU A 776 21.68 14.77 14.32
CA GLU A 776 21.15 15.83 15.17
C GLU A 776 21.80 15.87 16.56
N ILE A 777 22.08 14.71 17.16
CA ILE A 777 22.85 14.64 18.42
C ILE A 777 24.26 15.22 18.21
N ALA A 778 24.90 14.90 17.09
CA ALA A 778 26.27 15.32 16.80
C ALA A 778 26.42 16.83 16.52
N VAL A 779 25.34 17.52 16.13
CA VAL A 779 25.35 18.99 15.96
C VAL A 779 25.65 19.71 17.27
N ASN A 780 25.36 19.09 18.42
CA ASN A 780 25.63 19.70 19.72
C ASN A 780 27.08 19.46 20.18
N GLU A 781 27.89 20.51 20.32
CA GLU A 781 29.28 20.42 20.77
C GLU A 781 29.46 19.76 22.16
N LYS A 782 28.41 19.76 23.00
CA LYS A 782 28.43 19.12 24.32
C LYS A 782 28.19 17.61 24.26
N ALA A 783 27.76 17.08 23.11
CA ALA A 783 27.53 15.65 22.95
C ALA A 783 28.84 14.88 23.12
N GLN A 784 28.93 14.10 24.21
CA GLN A 784 30.11 13.29 24.52
C GLN A 784 30.14 12.01 23.67
N LEU A 785 30.27 12.16 22.35
CA LEU A 785 30.25 11.04 21.38
C LEU A 785 31.60 10.33 21.22
N SER A 786 32.69 10.89 21.75
CA SER A 786 34.04 10.31 21.69
C SER A 786 34.13 8.80 22.02
N PRO A 787 33.42 8.25 23.04
CA PRO A 787 33.47 6.82 23.35
C PRO A 787 32.86 5.91 22.27
N TYR A 788 32.01 6.45 21.40
CA TYR A 788 31.24 5.71 20.39
C TYR A 788 31.72 5.96 18.97
N LEU A 789 32.57 6.97 18.79
CA LEU A 789 32.97 7.52 17.50
C LEU A 789 33.48 6.48 16.51
N GLU A 790 34.40 5.60 16.90
CA GLU A 790 34.97 4.60 15.98
C GLU A 790 33.88 3.72 15.37
N LYS A 791 32.91 3.26 16.17
CA LYS A 791 31.80 2.45 15.66
C LYS A 791 30.85 3.27 14.80
N LEU A 792 30.51 4.49 15.19
CA LEU A 792 29.65 5.38 14.39
C LEU A 792 30.26 5.65 13.02
N TYR A 793 31.54 6.02 13.01
CA TYR A 793 32.32 6.24 11.80
C TYR A 793 32.31 5.01 10.89
N GLU A 794 32.63 3.82 11.44
CA GLU A 794 32.64 2.58 10.68
C GLU A 794 31.27 2.27 10.06
N ARG A 795 30.19 2.33 10.86
CA ARG A 795 28.84 2.01 10.39
C ARG A 795 28.34 3.00 9.33
N LEU A 796 28.50 4.30 9.55
CA LEU A 796 28.09 5.33 8.58
C LEU A 796 28.87 5.19 7.26
N CYS A 797 30.17 4.92 7.31
CA CYS A 797 30.96 4.68 6.11
C CYS A 797 30.51 3.43 5.32
N ILE A 798 30.11 2.35 6.00
CA ILE A 798 29.57 1.15 5.33
C ILE A 798 28.25 1.49 4.62
N ILE A 799 27.35 2.24 5.28
CA ILE A 799 26.07 2.67 4.70
C ILE A 799 26.29 3.53 3.45
N ILE A 800 27.15 4.55 3.53
CA ILE A 800 27.37 5.48 2.41
C ILE A 800 27.98 4.78 1.18
N ASN A 801 28.77 3.72 1.39
CA ASN A 801 29.44 2.98 0.31
C ASN A 801 28.62 1.86 -0.32
N ASN A 802 27.44 1.53 0.23
CA ASN A 802 26.64 0.42 -0.26
C ASN A 802 25.68 0.90 -1.37
N GLU A 803 25.82 0.36 -2.58
CA GLU A 803 24.99 0.71 -3.75
C GLU A 803 23.55 0.18 -3.67
N GLU A 804 23.26 -0.74 -2.74
CA GLU A 804 21.90 -1.27 -2.51
C GLU A 804 21.07 -0.40 -1.56
N ILE A 805 21.68 0.61 -0.94
CA ILE A 805 21.02 1.52 0.00
C ILE A 805 20.25 2.60 -0.77
N ILE A 806 19.01 2.84 -0.36
CA ILE A 806 18.17 3.91 -0.92
C ILE A 806 18.80 5.29 -0.68
N ASP A 807 18.60 6.22 -1.61
CA ASP A 807 19.28 7.52 -1.59
C ASP A 807 19.03 8.26 -0.27
N SER A 808 17.79 8.35 0.20
CA SER A 808 17.44 9.04 1.46
C SER A 808 18.26 8.59 2.69
N VAL A 809 18.50 7.28 2.83
CA VAL A 809 19.32 6.70 3.91
C VAL A 809 20.79 7.08 3.72
N ASN A 810 21.29 7.02 2.48
CA ASN A 810 22.65 7.41 2.15
C ASN A 810 22.90 8.89 2.49
N GLU A 811 21.95 9.75 2.15
CA GLU A 811 21.98 11.19 2.43
C GLU A 811 22.05 11.47 3.92
N ASN A 812 21.15 10.87 4.71
CA ASN A 812 21.15 11.02 6.16
C ASN A 812 22.42 10.47 6.82
N ALA A 813 22.96 9.35 6.32
CA ALA A 813 24.23 8.80 6.80
C ALA A 813 25.41 9.74 6.50
N ALA A 814 25.47 10.32 5.30
CA ALA A 814 26.51 11.28 4.91
C ALA A 814 26.40 12.57 5.74
N MET A 815 25.21 13.11 5.93
CA MET A 815 24.97 14.28 6.77
C MET A 815 25.40 14.02 8.22
N ALA A 816 25.05 12.87 8.78
CA ALA A 816 25.47 12.46 10.12
C ALA A 816 27.00 12.36 10.23
N LEU A 817 27.68 11.75 9.25
CA LEU A 817 29.14 11.62 9.24
C LEU A 817 29.83 12.98 9.22
N GLY A 818 29.33 13.94 8.43
CA GLY A 818 29.84 15.30 8.43
C GLY A 818 29.65 16.01 9.77
N ARG A 819 28.44 15.89 10.36
CA ARG A 819 28.08 16.50 11.65
C ARG A 819 28.88 15.95 12.83
N LEU A 820 29.31 14.69 12.82
CA LEU A 820 30.23 14.15 13.84
C LEU A 820 31.52 14.98 13.98
N GLY A 821 31.93 15.69 12.92
CA GLY A 821 33.06 16.62 12.97
C GLY A 821 32.90 17.76 13.96
N ILE A 822 31.67 18.17 14.31
CA ILE A 822 31.39 19.28 15.23
C ILE A 822 31.88 18.95 16.65
N CYS A 823 31.51 17.78 17.18
CA CYS A 823 31.88 17.37 18.53
C CYS A 823 33.14 16.47 18.59
N CYS A 824 33.59 15.92 17.47
CA CYS A 824 34.69 14.92 17.42
C CYS A 824 35.77 15.24 16.37
N SER A 825 35.98 16.51 16.03
CA SER A 825 36.94 16.92 14.99
C SER A 825 38.36 16.39 15.21
N ASP A 826 38.88 16.45 16.44
CA ASP A 826 40.24 16.01 16.76
C ASP A 826 40.44 14.50 16.54
N GLN A 827 39.44 13.69 16.87
CA GLN A 827 39.50 12.23 16.73
C GLN A 827 39.21 11.75 15.31
N LEU A 828 38.41 12.48 14.52
CA LEU A 828 38.15 12.16 13.12
C LEU A 828 39.27 12.60 12.17
N ALA A 829 40.05 13.63 12.55
CA ALA A 829 41.10 14.19 11.70
C ALA A 829 42.11 13.16 11.16
N PRO A 830 42.60 12.18 11.94
CA PRO A 830 43.50 11.15 11.43
C PRO A 830 42.90 10.24 10.35
N ARG A 831 41.55 10.12 10.31
CA ARG A 831 40.80 9.28 9.35
C ARG A 831 40.32 10.04 8.12
N LEU A 832 40.54 11.35 8.05
CA LEU A 832 39.97 12.21 7.00
C LEU A 832 40.25 11.70 5.58
N GLY A 833 41.47 11.21 5.33
CA GLY A 833 41.85 10.69 4.01
C GLY A 833 41.10 9.42 3.59
N ASP A 834 40.54 8.68 4.55
CA ASP A 834 39.84 7.41 4.31
C ASP A 834 38.40 7.64 3.79
N TYR A 835 37.74 8.72 4.23
CA TYR A 835 36.31 8.95 3.96
C TYR A 835 35.99 10.22 3.17
N ALA A 836 36.92 11.19 3.07
CA ALA A 836 36.66 12.49 2.44
C ALA A 836 36.08 12.36 1.01
N GLY A 837 36.66 11.49 0.18
CA GLY A 837 36.18 11.29 -1.20
C GLY A 837 34.76 10.71 -1.28
N ILE A 838 34.44 9.76 -0.40
CA ILE A 838 33.12 9.11 -0.34
C ILE A 838 32.06 10.10 0.17
N PHE A 839 32.38 10.83 1.24
CA PHE A 839 31.53 11.89 1.78
C PHE A 839 31.21 12.94 0.70
N LEU A 840 32.22 13.49 0.03
CA LEU A 840 32.03 14.51 -1.00
C LEU A 840 31.24 14.00 -2.21
N LYS A 841 31.43 12.74 -2.60
CA LYS A 841 30.65 12.10 -3.67
C LYS A 841 29.18 12.01 -3.28
N SER A 842 28.86 11.53 -2.08
CA SER A 842 27.48 11.44 -1.59
C SER A 842 26.85 12.84 -1.47
N MET A 843 27.51 13.77 -0.77
CA MET A 843 27.03 15.15 -0.57
C MET A 843 26.86 15.96 -1.85
N SER A 844 27.45 15.55 -2.97
CA SER A 844 27.27 16.20 -4.29
C SER A 844 25.92 15.91 -4.94
N ARG A 845 25.23 14.85 -4.50
CA ARG A 845 23.91 14.44 -4.99
C ARG A 845 22.77 15.10 -4.22
N ILE A 846 23.05 15.58 -3.01
CA ILE A 846 22.08 16.20 -2.12
C ILE A 846 21.90 17.67 -2.51
N ASP A 847 20.68 18.17 -2.51
CA ASP A 847 20.43 19.60 -2.69
C ASP A 847 20.89 20.45 -1.49
N PHE A 848 20.92 21.77 -1.67
CA PHE A 848 21.34 22.67 -0.60
C PHE A 848 20.26 22.80 0.49
N THR A 849 20.60 22.36 1.70
CA THR A 849 19.75 22.43 2.89
C THR A 849 20.52 22.97 4.10
N ARG A 850 19.82 23.26 5.20
CA ARG A 850 20.45 23.65 6.47
C ARG A 850 21.28 22.51 7.08
N GLU A 851 20.78 21.29 6.95
CA GLU A 851 21.39 20.03 7.36
C GLU A 851 22.69 19.83 6.58
N LYS A 852 22.66 19.98 5.26
CA LYS A 852 23.86 19.96 4.42
C LYS A 852 24.88 21.00 4.85
N ALA A 853 24.46 22.23 5.12
CA ALA A 853 25.37 23.28 5.60
C ALA A 853 26.03 22.90 6.94
N SER A 854 25.27 22.34 7.90
CA SER A 854 25.80 21.89 9.19
C SER A 854 26.73 20.67 9.07
N ALA A 855 26.46 19.75 8.15
CA ALA A 855 27.35 18.62 7.86
C ALA A 855 28.68 19.08 7.28
N PHE A 856 28.68 20.05 6.35
CA PHE A 856 29.91 20.66 5.86
C PHE A 856 30.62 21.48 6.94
N LEU A 857 29.90 22.11 7.87
CA LEU A 857 30.53 22.81 8.99
C LEU A 857 31.38 21.86 9.83
N GLY A 858 30.81 20.71 10.24
CA GLY A 858 31.53 19.67 10.96
C GLY A 858 32.69 19.08 10.16
N PHE A 859 32.45 18.72 8.90
CA PHE A 859 33.49 18.19 8.01
C PHE A 859 34.68 19.18 7.89
N ASN A 860 34.39 20.46 7.70
CA ASN A 860 35.42 21.50 7.60
C ASN A 860 36.22 21.66 8.90
N GLN A 861 35.60 21.45 10.07
CA GLN A 861 36.35 21.43 11.33
C GLN A 861 37.37 20.29 11.35
N VAL A 862 37.03 19.12 10.82
CA VAL A 862 37.95 17.98 10.65
C VAL A 862 39.06 18.32 9.64
N VAL A 863 38.72 18.91 8.49
CA VAL A 863 39.68 19.37 7.47
C VAL A 863 40.70 20.33 8.07
N MET A 864 40.25 21.27 8.91
CA MET A 864 41.13 22.21 9.60
C MET A 864 42.11 21.52 10.57
N LYS A 865 41.83 20.32 11.05
CA LYS A 865 42.75 19.58 11.92
C LYS A 865 43.80 18.79 11.13
N ASN A 866 43.47 18.33 9.92
CA ASN A 866 44.38 17.55 9.07
C ASN A 866 44.24 17.89 7.56
N PRO A 867 44.62 19.11 7.13
CA PRO A 867 44.39 19.54 5.75
C PRO A 867 45.20 18.74 4.72
N GLN A 868 46.34 18.15 5.10
CA GLN A 868 47.16 17.34 4.18
C GLN A 868 46.42 16.08 3.70
N ALA A 869 45.50 15.53 4.50
CA ALA A 869 44.75 14.33 4.12
C ALA A 869 43.73 14.56 2.98
N MET A 870 43.47 15.82 2.61
CA MET A 870 42.56 16.18 1.50
C MET A 870 43.21 16.14 0.12
N GLU A 871 44.51 15.87 0.00
CA GLU A 871 45.26 15.96 -1.27
C GLU A 871 44.57 15.22 -2.44
N SER A 872 44.05 14.02 -2.18
CA SER A 872 43.38 13.18 -3.19
C SER A 872 41.95 13.60 -3.54
N SER A 873 41.31 14.43 -2.70
CA SER A 873 39.89 14.83 -2.81
C SER A 873 39.71 16.34 -2.92
N LEU A 874 40.79 17.09 -3.15
CA LEU A 874 40.81 18.56 -3.10
C LEU A 874 39.96 19.18 -4.22
N ALA A 875 39.96 18.56 -5.40
CA ALA A 875 39.18 19.05 -6.54
C ALA A 875 37.68 18.89 -6.31
N GLU A 876 37.26 17.73 -5.79
CA GLU A 876 35.89 17.43 -5.39
C GLU A 876 35.44 18.36 -4.27
N TYR A 877 36.31 18.63 -3.29
CA TYR A 877 36.03 19.53 -2.19
C TYR A 877 35.76 20.97 -2.67
N PHE A 878 36.61 21.52 -3.55
CA PHE A 878 36.35 22.85 -4.11
C PHE A 878 35.13 22.90 -5.02
N ARG A 879 34.83 21.82 -5.76
CA ARG A 879 33.59 21.72 -6.53
C ARG A 879 32.37 21.75 -5.62
N ALA A 880 32.42 21.03 -4.50
CA ALA A 880 31.36 21.01 -3.50
C ALA A 880 31.17 22.39 -2.85
N ILE A 881 32.24 23.12 -2.51
CA ILE A 881 32.13 24.49 -2.01
C ILE A 881 31.51 25.42 -3.07
N ALA A 882 31.92 25.27 -4.34
CA ALA A 882 31.44 26.11 -5.42
C ALA A 882 29.96 25.87 -5.80
N SER A 883 29.40 24.70 -5.47
CA SER A 883 27.99 24.40 -5.73
C SER A 883 27.04 24.98 -4.68
N PHE A 884 27.53 25.56 -3.59
CA PHE A 884 26.67 26.24 -2.61
C PHE A 884 26.08 27.52 -3.21
N PRO A 885 24.76 27.76 -3.06
CA PRO A 885 24.11 28.93 -3.63
C PRO A 885 24.62 30.22 -3.00
N GLY A 886 25.32 31.04 -3.79
CA GLY A 886 25.95 32.28 -3.33
C GLY A 886 24.98 33.30 -2.72
N LYS A 887 23.69 33.29 -3.10
CA LYS A 887 22.66 34.17 -2.51
C LYS A 887 22.22 33.73 -1.11
N SER A 888 22.15 32.42 -0.85
CA SER A 888 21.72 31.86 0.44
C SER A 888 22.82 31.99 1.51
N LEU A 889 24.09 31.93 1.12
CA LEU A 889 25.25 32.13 2.01
C LEU A 889 25.35 33.54 2.63
N HIS A 890 24.54 34.50 2.19
CA HIS A 890 24.50 35.86 2.75
C HIS A 890 23.44 36.04 3.85
N GLN A 891 22.58 35.05 4.08
CA GLN A 891 21.64 35.04 5.20
C GLN A 891 22.39 34.79 6.52
N GLU A 892 21.85 35.33 7.61
CA GLU A 892 22.53 35.33 8.92
C GLU A 892 22.82 33.91 9.44
N ASP A 893 21.94 32.96 9.13
CA ASP A 893 22.02 31.55 9.55
C ASP A 893 23.15 30.75 8.89
N TYR A 894 23.75 31.27 7.80
CA TYR A 894 24.83 30.59 7.06
C TYR A 894 26.19 31.29 7.16
N ARG A 895 26.34 32.27 8.06
CA ARG A 895 27.62 32.98 8.27
C ARG A 895 28.74 32.06 8.74
N ASP A 896 28.41 31.05 9.53
CA ASP A 896 29.39 30.12 10.10
C ASP A 896 30.00 29.22 9.02
N ILE A 897 29.17 28.70 8.12
CA ILE A 897 29.66 27.90 7.00
C ILE A 897 30.44 28.76 5.98
N GLN A 898 29.99 30.00 5.74
CA GLN A 898 30.73 30.95 4.89
C GLN A 898 32.12 31.27 5.46
N SER A 899 32.18 31.53 6.77
CA SER A 899 33.45 31.79 7.48
C SER A 899 34.35 30.56 7.45
N SER A 900 33.77 29.37 7.64
CA SER A 900 34.48 28.09 7.57
C SER A 900 35.10 27.85 6.20
N PHE A 901 34.38 28.10 5.09
CA PHE A 901 34.93 27.99 3.74
C PHE A 901 36.08 28.97 3.48
N GLN A 902 35.97 30.23 3.93
CA GLN A 902 37.03 31.23 3.77
C GLN A 902 38.32 30.83 4.52
N GLN A 903 38.17 30.34 5.75
CA GLN A 903 39.31 29.89 6.57
C GLN A 903 40.02 28.68 5.95
N ASN A 904 39.26 27.71 5.44
CA ASN A 904 39.81 26.53 4.78
C ASN A 904 40.52 26.89 3.46
N TYR A 905 39.92 27.77 2.65
CA TYR A 905 40.54 28.23 1.39
C TYR A 905 41.89 28.92 1.63
N ILE A 906 41.96 29.82 2.62
CA ILE A 906 43.21 30.53 2.98
C ILE A 906 44.28 29.55 3.49
N ARG A 907 43.90 28.55 4.27
CA ARG A 907 44.86 27.60 4.86
C ARG A 907 45.42 26.61 3.85
N HIS A 908 44.61 26.14 2.89
CA HIS A 908 45.12 25.29 1.81
C HIS A 908 46.07 26.04 0.86
N LEU A 909 45.85 27.33 0.62
CA LEU A 909 46.81 28.17 -0.10
C LEU A 909 48.16 28.30 0.62
N LEU A 910 48.18 28.21 1.96
CA LEU A 910 49.40 28.29 2.78
C LEU A 910 50.13 26.93 2.96
N VAL A 911 49.52 25.81 2.55
CA VAL A 911 50.11 24.45 2.63
C VAL A 911 50.65 23.98 1.27
N ILE A 912 50.29 24.68 0.18
CA ILE A 912 50.75 24.42 -1.20
C ILE A 912 52.04 25.21 -1.54
N ASP A 913 52.42 26.20 -0.72
CA ASP A 913 53.75 26.82 -0.68
C ASP A 913 54.68 26.08 0.31
#